data_AF-A0A8C1TJ17-F1
#
_entry.id   AF-A0A8C1TJ17-F1
#
_cell.length_a   1.000
_cell.length_b   1.000
_cell.length_c   1.000
_cell.angle_alpha   90.00
_cell.angle_beta   90.00
_cell.angle_gamma   90.00
#
_symmetry.space_group_name_H-M   'P 1'
#
loop_
_entity.id
_entity.type
_entity.pdbx_description
1 polymer ?
#
loop_
_entity_poly.entity_id
_entity_poly.type
_entity_poly.pdbx_seq_one_letter_code
_entity_poly.pdbx_strand_id
1 'polypeptide(L)'
;MKLFYFILLIINLIVFERCDEVLASPLPYSAFTSSSVLAADFGAGYAKLNRRVGNGGWSPSDSDRYQWLQVDLRARKQITAIATQGRYSSSDWTKHYRLLYSDTGSNWKPYRQDSNIWTFSGNWNSERAMRHELQHPFVARFVRFIPLDCSEEGRIGLRVELYGCAYWADVISFDGQGVISYRFRQKKMKILKDVISLKFKTTKGDGILLHGEGQQGDYITLELQRAKLLLNQYGSIQGHTSVSSGSLLDDDHWHSVLIERYRRSVNFTLNQHTQSFRTNGEFDHLDLDNEITFGGMPVSAKPSSGGRENYIGCMEAIHYNGDNITNLVRRRKVDTSSFHNLTFSCAESRTFPAFFNSTSSLQLLGRTDEDTVSVRLQFRTWNPSGLLFFTPLMPGGVEVSLVEGKVTVHIYVTLGKNTRSGLNDGQWHSVHFLALESIAMLTINGDEMSTVRAAIPIQIRTGGDYFFGGYFPRTDLSPSQRSFQGCMQLIHVDDQLVELQSVEQGMLGSFENVSLDMCAIIDRCVPNHCEHGGKCSQTGDMFKCACEGTGYSGATCHNSMYEQSCEEYKHLGRSSNTYWIDPDSSGPLEPFRVTCVNLTMKTVTPNQQMLNVVLTCRAAHVFVIQVNAVTSSAEFCEQHVAYMCYKSRLLNSTDGSPSTWWVGRGNEKHFYWGGSGPGVQKCACGIERNCTDPRYYCNCDADLSQWKEDAGMLMYKDHLPVSQVVVGDVHRSGSEARLTVGPLRCQGDRHFWNAASFNTPASYLHFPTFQAETSADVSFYFKTSASHGVFLEILGNPDFIRLELKSATVVSFSFDVGNGPVELTVRSSTPLNDDQWHRVEAERNIKEAVLRLDKVHREARSAPPQGHTRLQLFSQLFVGGQRGFLGCIRVLKVNGVTLDLEGRAKVTPGVKPGCSGHCSSYGMLCQNGGKCIEKYNGYSCDCSLTAFDGPFCNDGYFESGTLVRYDLMSESSSGVPSAVGNLTREELSFSFSTSHTPAVLIYISSKTQDYLAVVLRHNGTLQIRYNLGGLREPFTISLNHRNMANGQPHNVNITRQDRLVQLQVYTLPETSDTEFNLVKTIFLGKVFETGQIDPVLIERYNTPGFVGCLSRVQFNRIAPLKAALRTGVPSTASIQGVLVESNCGASPLTVPPMSAVFDPWDPDSGIIAVVIFTILCTLVFLVRHMFHHKGSYHTNEAKGAESADCADAAIIVNDPAFTETIDESKKEWFI
;
A
#
# COMPACT_ATOMS: atom_id res chain seq x y z
N MET A 1 13.95 47.78 -41.37
CA MET A 1 12.93 46.85 -41.91
C MET A 1 13.32 45.38 -41.76
N LYS A 2 14.47 44.91 -42.26
CA LYS A 2 14.92 43.51 -42.07
C LYS A 2 15.15 43.11 -40.60
N LEU A 3 15.68 44.02 -39.78
CA LEU A 3 15.84 43.81 -38.33
C LEU A 3 14.49 43.70 -37.61
N PHE A 4 13.46 44.43 -38.07
CA PHE A 4 12.11 44.38 -37.50
C PHE A 4 11.41 43.05 -37.85
N TYR A 5 11.61 42.54 -39.06
CA TYR A 5 11.16 41.20 -39.47
C TYR A 5 11.91 40.08 -38.72
N PHE A 6 13.21 40.24 -38.49
CA PHE A 6 14.02 39.27 -37.74
C PHE A 6 13.65 39.26 -36.25
N ILE A 7 13.36 40.44 -35.67
CA ILE A 7 12.84 40.57 -34.31
C ILE A 7 11.41 40.02 -34.21
N LEU A 8 10.54 40.20 -35.21
CA LEU A 8 9.23 39.52 -35.23
C LEU A 8 9.36 37.99 -35.38
N LEU A 9 10.35 37.51 -36.13
CA LEU A 9 10.62 36.07 -36.25
C LEU A 9 11.16 35.49 -34.93
N ILE A 10 12.04 36.23 -34.25
CA ILE A 10 12.62 35.85 -32.96
C ILE A 10 11.59 35.96 -31.82
N ILE A 11 10.72 36.96 -31.83
CA ILE A 11 9.60 37.07 -30.87
C ILE A 11 8.62 35.90 -31.08
N ASN A 12 8.38 35.46 -32.33
CA ASN A 12 7.61 34.23 -32.60
C ASN A 12 8.37 32.93 -32.29
N LEU A 13 9.70 32.96 -32.15
CA LEU A 13 10.53 31.79 -31.82
C LEU A 13 10.84 31.67 -30.31
N ILE A 14 10.66 32.75 -29.53
CA ILE A 14 10.97 32.81 -28.09
C ILE A 14 9.70 32.73 -27.21
N VAL A 15 8.50 32.85 -27.79
CA VAL A 15 7.28 32.39 -27.14
C VAL A 15 7.11 30.92 -27.49
N PHE A 16 7.44 30.01 -26.56
CA PHE A 16 6.73 28.72 -26.54
C PHE A 16 5.26 29.07 -26.28
N GLU A 17 4.50 29.34 -27.36
CA GLU A 17 3.05 29.51 -27.24
C GLU A 17 2.54 28.23 -26.60
N ARG A 18 2.03 28.36 -25.37
CA ARG A 18 1.26 27.28 -24.77
C ARG A 18 0.15 26.97 -25.78
N CYS A 19 0.03 25.70 -26.18
CA CYS A 19 -1.04 25.21 -27.06
C CYS A 19 -2.38 25.34 -26.33
N ASP A 20 -2.88 26.56 -26.22
CA ASP A 20 -4.03 26.99 -25.41
C ASP A 20 -4.79 28.14 -26.09
N GLU A 21 -4.71 28.22 -27.43
CA GLU A 21 -5.45 29.20 -28.22
C GLU A 21 -6.95 28.87 -28.23
N VAL A 22 -7.78 29.91 -28.31
CA VAL A 22 -9.24 29.79 -28.43
C VAL A 22 -9.62 29.31 -29.84
N LEU A 23 -10.24 28.13 -29.95
CA LEU A 23 -10.50 27.47 -31.24
C LEU A 23 -11.94 27.60 -31.75
N ALA A 24 -12.95 27.69 -30.88
CA ALA A 24 -14.36 27.64 -31.27
C ALA A 24 -14.96 29.04 -31.50
N SER A 25 -14.63 30.04 -30.66
CA SER A 25 -15.13 31.41 -30.82
C SER A 25 -14.88 32.05 -32.20
N PRO A 26 -13.71 31.89 -32.84
CA PRO A 26 -13.42 32.46 -34.15
C PRO A 26 -14.20 31.83 -35.31
N LEU A 27 -14.79 30.64 -35.14
CA LEU A 27 -15.45 29.90 -36.22
C LEU A 27 -16.79 30.52 -36.63
N PRO A 28 -17.24 30.41 -37.88
CA PRO A 28 -18.57 30.86 -38.29
C PRO A 28 -19.67 30.00 -37.64
N TYR A 29 -20.92 30.51 -37.60
CA TYR A 29 -22.07 29.74 -37.06
C TYR A 29 -22.31 28.41 -37.80
N SER A 30 -21.97 28.33 -39.08
CA SER A 30 -22.07 27.10 -39.88
C SER A 30 -21.06 26.02 -39.48
N ALA A 31 -20.11 26.32 -38.58
CA ALA A 31 -19.22 25.33 -38.00
C ALA A 31 -19.86 24.59 -36.81
N PHE A 32 -21.03 25.03 -36.34
CA PHE A 32 -21.74 24.42 -35.23
C PHE A 32 -23.00 23.72 -35.75
N THR A 33 -23.19 22.47 -35.36
CA THR A 33 -24.40 21.68 -35.66
C THR A 33 -24.92 21.01 -34.40
N SER A 34 -26.17 20.56 -34.40
CA SER A 34 -26.78 19.89 -33.25
C SER A 34 -27.78 18.82 -33.69
N SER A 35 -28.12 17.94 -32.76
CA SER A 35 -29.17 16.91 -32.92
C SER A 35 -30.53 17.50 -33.26
N SER A 36 -30.92 18.54 -32.51
CA SER A 36 -32.18 19.25 -32.67
C SER A 36 -32.03 20.70 -32.19
N VAL A 37 -33.06 21.51 -32.41
CA VAL A 37 -33.09 22.94 -32.03
C VAL A 37 -34.50 23.28 -31.53
N LEU A 38 -34.61 23.93 -30.37
CA LEU A 38 -35.89 24.32 -29.77
C LEU A 38 -36.68 25.33 -30.63
N ALA A 39 -36.01 26.38 -31.08
CA ALA A 39 -36.52 27.37 -32.03
C ALA A 39 -35.34 28.05 -32.74
N ALA A 40 -35.61 28.82 -33.82
CA ALA A 40 -34.55 29.37 -34.68
C ALA A 40 -33.47 30.17 -33.95
N ASP A 41 -33.81 30.81 -32.82
CA ASP A 41 -32.92 31.58 -31.96
C ASP A 41 -32.18 30.74 -30.89
N PHE A 42 -32.39 29.42 -30.80
CA PHE A 42 -31.65 28.49 -29.91
C PHE A 42 -30.68 27.58 -30.68
N GLY A 43 -30.36 27.93 -31.93
CA GLY A 43 -29.51 27.12 -32.80
C GLY A 43 -28.07 26.93 -32.29
N ALA A 44 -27.42 25.86 -32.76
CA ALA A 44 -26.05 25.49 -32.39
C ALA A 44 -25.02 26.62 -32.56
N GLY A 45 -25.20 27.49 -33.58
CA GLY A 45 -24.31 28.63 -33.84
C GLY A 45 -24.22 29.65 -32.69
N TYR A 46 -25.22 29.71 -31.80
CA TYR A 46 -25.23 30.59 -30.64
C TYR A 46 -24.54 30.00 -29.42
N ALA A 47 -24.08 28.75 -29.49
CA ALA A 47 -23.44 28.03 -28.40
C ALA A 47 -21.98 28.45 -28.15
N LYS A 48 -21.58 29.68 -28.47
CA LYS A 48 -20.22 30.16 -28.20
C LYS A 48 -20.11 30.68 -26.77
N LEU A 49 -19.04 30.33 -26.07
CA LEU A 49 -18.79 30.78 -24.71
C LEU A 49 -18.86 32.32 -24.58
N ASN A 50 -19.40 32.81 -23.46
CA ASN A 50 -19.54 34.23 -23.13
C ASN A 50 -20.35 35.09 -24.12
N ARG A 51 -20.99 34.49 -25.14
CA ARG A 51 -21.89 35.21 -26.04
C ARG A 51 -23.31 35.25 -25.46
N ARG A 52 -24.03 36.34 -25.76
CA ARG A 52 -25.41 36.61 -25.31
C ARG A 52 -26.40 36.72 -26.49
N VAL A 53 -25.98 36.32 -27.68
CA VAL A 53 -26.80 36.32 -28.89
C VAL A 53 -27.64 35.04 -28.95
N GLY A 54 -28.76 35.06 -29.69
CA GLY A 54 -29.64 33.91 -29.90
C GLY A 54 -30.13 33.28 -28.60
N ASN A 55 -31.05 33.96 -27.92
CA ASN A 55 -31.61 33.57 -26.61
C ASN A 55 -30.58 33.05 -25.58
N GLY A 56 -29.31 33.43 -25.72
CA GLY A 56 -28.26 33.11 -24.76
C GLY A 56 -27.53 31.78 -24.94
N GLY A 57 -27.74 31.00 -26.02
CA GLY A 57 -27.04 29.71 -26.23
C GLY A 57 -27.85 28.65 -26.98
N TRP A 58 -27.28 27.45 -27.13
CA TRP A 58 -27.99 26.31 -27.74
C TRP A 58 -28.88 25.59 -26.75
N SER A 59 -30.09 25.24 -27.20
CA SER A 59 -30.99 24.31 -26.52
C SER A 59 -31.71 23.40 -27.54
N PRO A 60 -31.75 22.08 -27.30
CA PRO A 60 -32.47 21.13 -28.16
C PRO A 60 -33.99 21.20 -27.99
N SER A 61 -34.72 20.61 -28.95
CA SER A 61 -36.19 20.48 -28.89
C SER A 61 -36.62 19.66 -27.66
N ASP A 62 -35.97 18.52 -27.49
CA ASP A 62 -36.18 17.58 -26.39
C ASP A 62 -34.96 17.56 -25.47
N SER A 63 -35.14 17.26 -24.19
CA SER A 63 -34.03 17.15 -23.22
C SER A 63 -33.74 15.70 -22.85
N ASP A 64 -33.75 14.82 -23.86
CA ASP A 64 -33.40 13.41 -23.70
C ASP A 64 -31.87 13.17 -23.79
N ARG A 65 -31.48 11.91 -23.66
CA ARG A 65 -30.08 11.44 -23.68
C ARG A 65 -29.45 11.31 -25.07
N TYR A 66 -30.19 11.62 -26.14
CA TYR A 66 -29.71 11.50 -27.52
C TYR A 66 -29.28 12.85 -28.10
N GLN A 67 -29.40 13.93 -27.32
CA GLN A 67 -29.04 15.25 -27.78
C GLN A 67 -27.52 15.45 -27.85
N TRP A 68 -27.08 16.24 -28.82
CA TRP A 68 -25.66 16.57 -28.98
C TRP A 68 -25.46 17.95 -29.62
N LEU A 69 -24.34 18.59 -29.26
CA LEU A 69 -23.83 19.81 -29.88
C LEU A 69 -22.45 19.53 -30.47
N GLN A 70 -22.26 19.86 -31.75
CA GLN A 70 -21.05 19.54 -32.51
C GLN A 70 -20.34 20.82 -32.98
N VAL A 71 -19.01 20.79 -32.98
CA VAL A 71 -18.13 21.83 -33.51
C VAL A 71 -17.20 21.24 -34.59
N ASP A 72 -17.21 21.81 -35.80
CA ASP A 72 -16.25 21.55 -36.90
C ASP A 72 -15.12 22.59 -36.85
N LEU A 73 -13.93 22.18 -36.41
CA LEU A 73 -12.73 23.03 -36.31
C LEU A 73 -12.09 23.37 -37.68
N ARG A 74 -12.71 22.93 -38.79
CA ARG A 74 -12.28 23.10 -40.20
C ARG A 74 -11.00 22.37 -40.59
N ALA A 75 -10.11 22.11 -39.64
CA ALA A 75 -8.89 21.32 -39.81
C ALA A 75 -8.61 20.52 -38.53
N ARG A 76 -7.71 19.54 -38.60
CA ARG A 76 -7.24 18.82 -37.40
C ARG A 76 -6.53 19.81 -36.48
N LYS A 77 -6.96 19.84 -35.22
CA LYS A 77 -6.36 20.64 -34.14
C LYS A 77 -5.96 19.71 -33.02
N GLN A 78 -4.93 20.08 -32.28
CA GLN A 78 -4.63 19.45 -31.01
C GLN A 78 -5.42 20.20 -29.92
N ILE A 79 -6.33 19.52 -29.25
CA ILE A 79 -7.21 20.07 -28.21
C ILE A 79 -6.61 19.72 -26.84
N THR A 80 -6.46 20.74 -25.98
CA THR A 80 -5.82 20.65 -24.66
C THR A 80 -6.76 20.98 -23.52
N ALA A 81 -7.77 21.83 -23.75
CA ALA A 81 -8.79 22.14 -22.75
C ALA A 81 -10.15 22.41 -23.39
N ILE A 82 -11.20 22.33 -22.57
CA ILE A 82 -12.58 22.64 -22.97
C ILE A 82 -13.21 23.55 -21.92
N ALA A 83 -14.20 24.34 -22.30
CA ALA A 83 -15.05 25.04 -21.34
C ALA A 83 -16.52 24.99 -21.72
N THR A 84 -17.38 24.86 -20.72
CA THR A 84 -18.85 24.91 -20.87
C THR A 84 -19.46 26.00 -19.99
N GLN A 85 -20.59 26.56 -20.41
CA GLN A 85 -21.38 27.56 -19.71
C GLN A 85 -22.85 27.32 -20.02
N GLY A 86 -23.74 27.52 -19.05
CA GLY A 86 -25.19 27.42 -19.29
C GLY A 86 -25.70 28.52 -20.22
N ARG A 87 -26.96 28.41 -20.65
CA ARG A 87 -27.61 29.42 -21.50
C ARG A 87 -27.81 30.72 -20.70
N TYR A 88 -27.41 31.85 -21.27
CA TYR A 88 -27.37 33.15 -20.57
C TYR A 88 -28.75 33.54 -20.00
N SER A 89 -28.78 34.03 -18.75
CA SER A 89 -29.98 34.53 -18.09
C SER A 89 -31.16 33.53 -18.08
N SER A 90 -30.90 32.23 -17.99
CA SER A 90 -31.93 31.19 -17.89
C SER A 90 -31.63 30.14 -16.80
N SER A 91 -32.60 29.25 -16.58
CA SER A 91 -32.43 28.02 -15.79
C SER A 91 -31.85 26.84 -16.60
N ASP A 92 -31.51 27.05 -17.88
CA ASP A 92 -31.06 25.99 -18.79
C ASP A 92 -29.54 25.83 -18.77
N TRP A 93 -29.06 24.79 -18.11
CA TRP A 93 -27.65 24.42 -18.10
C TRP A 93 -27.45 22.92 -17.96
N THR A 94 -26.35 22.42 -18.50
CA THR A 94 -25.95 21.00 -18.42
C THR A 94 -25.09 20.77 -17.18
N LYS A 95 -25.50 19.84 -16.30
CA LYS A 95 -24.76 19.45 -15.08
C LYS A 95 -23.66 18.43 -15.36
N HIS A 96 -23.87 17.53 -16.32
CA HIS A 96 -22.89 16.51 -16.71
C HIS A 96 -22.91 16.29 -18.22
N TYR A 97 -21.74 16.05 -18.83
CA TYR A 97 -21.64 15.77 -20.25
C TYR A 97 -20.47 14.84 -20.58
N ARG A 98 -20.51 14.23 -21.78
CA ARG A 98 -19.40 13.46 -22.37
C ARG A 98 -18.90 14.14 -23.63
N LEU A 99 -17.65 13.84 -24.00
CA LEU A 99 -17.07 14.27 -25.26
C LEU A 99 -16.90 13.09 -26.21
N LEU A 100 -17.28 13.31 -27.46
CA LEU A 100 -16.90 12.47 -28.59
C LEU A 100 -16.07 13.30 -29.57
N TYR A 101 -15.13 12.67 -30.28
CA TYR A 101 -14.32 13.33 -31.29
C TYR A 101 -14.13 12.46 -32.53
N SER A 102 -13.89 13.11 -33.67
CA SER A 102 -13.67 12.45 -34.96
C SER A 102 -12.83 13.34 -35.89
N ASP A 103 -12.12 12.71 -36.84
CA ASP A 103 -11.44 13.40 -37.95
C ASP A 103 -12.37 13.63 -39.15
N THR A 104 -13.37 12.78 -39.35
CA THR A 104 -14.27 12.77 -40.54
C THR A 104 -15.67 13.28 -40.25
N GLY A 105 -16.07 13.35 -38.97
CA GLY A 105 -17.45 13.64 -38.57
C GLY A 105 -18.34 12.40 -38.53
N SER A 106 -17.74 11.22 -38.76
CA SER A 106 -18.30 9.89 -38.57
C SER A 106 -17.38 9.02 -37.70
N ASN A 107 -17.79 7.81 -37.33
CA ASN A 107 -17.03 6.88 -36.48
C ASN A 107 -16.48 7.57 -35.22
N TRP A 108 -17.39 7.99 -34.34
CA TRP A 108 -17.08 8.80 -33.17
C TRP A 108 -16.29 8.02 -32.12
N LYS A 109 -15.22 8.64 -31.61
CA LYS A 109 -14.45 8.12 -30.49
C LYS A 109 -14.81 8.86 -29.20
N PRO A 110 -15.20 8.16 -28.13
CA PRO A 110 -15.39 8.81 -26.84
C PRO A 110 -14.05 9.25 -26.26
N TYR A 111 -14.02 10.42 -25.64
CA TYR A 111 -12.89 10.83 -24.81
C TYR A 111 -12.80 9.89 -23.59
N ARG A 112 -11.60 9.35 -23.39
CA ARG A 112 -11.31 8.40 -22.31
C ARG A 112 -10.27 8.98 -21.37
N GLN A 113 -10.45 8.71 -20.09
CA GLN A 113 -9.51 9.05 -19.02
C GLN A 113 -9.49 7.89 -18.03
N ASP A 114 -8.29 7.48 -17.60
CA ASP A 114 -8.06 6.30 -16.76
C ASP A 114 -8.76 5.03 -17.28
N SER A 115 -8.67 4.81 -18.60
CA SER A 115 -9.30 3.69 -19.35
C SER A 115 -10.83 3.64 -19.36
N ASN A 116 -11.52 4.65 -18.82
CA ASN A 116 -12.97 4.77 -18.80
C ASN A 116 -13.47 5.88 -19.74
N ILE A 117 -14.72 5.77 -20.21
CA ILE A 117 -15.41 6.88 -20.91
C ILE A 117 -15.67 7.96 -19.88
N TRP A 118 -15.06 9.13 -20.06
CA TRP A 118 -15.05 10.16 -19.05
C TRP A 118 -16.33 11.01 -19.08
N THR A 119 -16.89 11.24 -17.90
CA THR A 119 -18.01 12.17 -17.69
C THR A 119 -17.47 13.44 -17.04
N PHE A 120 -17.66 14.58 -17.69
CA PHE A 120 -17.27 15.87 -17.17
C PHE A 120 -18.39 16.47 -16.32
N SER A 121 -18.04 17.04 -15.17
CA SER A 121 -18.91 17.97 -14.45
C SER A 121 -19.05 19.26 -15.25
N GLY A 122 -20.27 19.58 -15.63
CA GLY A 122 -20.62 20.80 -16.34
C GLY A 122 -20.89 21.95 -15.37
N ASN A 123 -22.01 22.61 -15.59
CA ASN A 123 -22.36 23.87 -14.98
C ASN A 123 -23.37 23.68 -13.83
N TRP A 124 -23.29 24.57 -12.83
CA TRP A 124 -24.26 24.67 -11.74
C TRP A 124 -25.13 25.93 -11.86
N ASN A 125 -24.86 26.78 -12.86
CA ASN A 125 -25.64 27.97 -13.18
C ASN A 125 -25.41 28.39 -14.65
N SER A 126 -26.10 29.44 -15.10
CA SER A 126 -26.01 29.99 -16.44
C SER A 126 -24.84 30.96 -16.67
N GLU A 127 -24.17 31.46 -15.63
CA GLU A 127 -23.21 32.57 -15.74
C GLU A 127 -21.74 32.12 -15.67
N ARG A 128 -21.38 31.17 -14.81
CA ARG A 128 -19.98 30.78 -14.59
C ARG A 128 -19.54 29.73 -15.62
N ALA A 129 -18.49 30.05 -16.37
CA ALA A 129 -17.83 29.09 -17.24
C ALA A 129 -17.05 28.07 -16.41
N MET A 130 -17.16 26.81 -16.80
CA MET A 130 -16.40 25.69 -16.23
C MET A 130 -15.40 25.19 -17.25
N ARG A 131 -14.11 25.40 -16.97
CA ARG A 131 -13.00 24.99 -17.82
C ARG A 131 -12.37 23.72 -17.23
N HIS A 132 -12.12 22.75 -18.10
CA HIS A 132 -11.40 21.52 -17.78
C HIS A 132 -10.16 21.42 -18.64
N GLU A 133 -8.99 21.35 -18.00
CA GLU A 133 -7.77 20.92 -18.66
C GLU A 133 -7.87 19.41 -18.93
N LEU A 134 -7.67 19.00 -20.17
CA LEU A 134 -7.68 17.59 -20.52
C LEU A 134 -6.39 16.97 -20.02
N GLN A 135 -6.50 15.92 -19.19
CA GLN A 135 -5.34 15.11 -18.79
C GLN A 135 -4.54 14.63 -20.01
N HIS A 136 -5.26 14.38 -21.11
CA HIS A 136 -4.75 13.75 -22.31
C HIS A 136 -5.21 14.51 -23.55
N PRO A 137 -4.36 15.39 -24.10
CA PRO A 137 -4.67 16.09 -25.34
C PRO A 137 -4.95 15.11 -26.48
N PHE A 138 -5.92 15.42 -27.32
CA PHE A 138 -6.27 14.62 -28.48
C PHE A 138 -6.27 15.46 -29.75
N VAL A 139 -6.07 14.81 -30.90
CA VAL A 139 -6.14 15.46 -32.20
C VAL A 139 -7.47 15.10 -32.84
N ALA A 140 -8.23 16.10 -33.25
CA ALA A 140 -9.50 15.91 -33.95
C ALA A 140 -9.84 17.13 -34.82
N ARG A 141 -10.77 16.93 -35.76
CA ARG A 141 -11.43 18.03 -36.48
C ARG A 141 -12.81 18.33 -35.90
N PHE A 142 -13.56 17.29 -35.54
CA PHE A 142 -14.91 17.41 -35.03
C PHE A 142 -14.95 17.02 -33.55
N VAL A 143 -15.67 17.80 -32.76
CA VAL A 143 -15.91 17.53 -31.33
C VAL A 143 -17.41 17.62 -31.06
N ARG A 144 -17.98 16.61 -30.41
CA ARG A 144 -19.38 16.53 -29.97
C ARG A 144 -19.45 16.56 -28.44
N PHE A 145 -20.29 17.45 -27.92
CA PHE A 145 -20.70 17.50 -26.52
C PHE A 145 -22.03 16.74 -26.39
N ILE A 146 -22.05 15.73 -25.53
CA ILE A 146 -23.22 14.89 -25.25
C ILE A 146 -23.72 15.19 -23.84
N PRO A 147 -24.76 16.02 -23.67
CA PRO A 147 -25.37 16.26 -22.36
C PRO A 147 -25.91 14.96 -21.77
N LEU A 148 -25.63 14.72 -20.48
CA LEU A 148 -26.19 13.58 -19.74
C LEU A 148 -27.30 14.02 -18.79
N ASP A 149 -27.05 15.09 -18.04
CA ASP A 149 -27.97 15.67 -17.06
C ASP A 149 -28.06 17.19 -17.20
N CYS A 150 -29.20 17.77 -16.85
CA CYS A 150 -29.42 19.21 -16.86
C CYS A 150 -30.03 19.72 -15.54
N SER A 151 -30.27 21.03 -15.46
CA SER A 151 -30.94 21.69 -14.35
C SER A 151 -32.31 21.06 -14.05
N GLU A 152 -32.67 20.93 -12.77
CA GLU A 152 -33.99 20.42 -12.37
C GLU A 152 -35.13 21.39 -12.72
N GLU A 153 -34.84 22.69 -12.71
CA GLU A 153 -35.78 23.77 -13.00
C GLU A 153 -35.71 24.24 -14.47
N GLY A 154 -34.93 23.57 -15.31
CA GLY A 154 -34.66 24.00 -16.69
C GLY A 154 -34.43 22.84 -17.65
N ARG A 155 -33.83 23.15 -18.79
CA ARG A 155 -33.53 22.23 -19.89
C ARG A 155 -32.03 22.13 -20.14
N ILE A 156 -31.66 21.31 -21.13
CA ILE A 156 -30.31 21.34 -21.70
C ILE A 156 -30.02 22.74 -22.27
N GLY A 157 -28.91 23.34 -21.84
CA GLY A 157 -28.44 24.63 -22.32
C GLY A 157 -26.92 24.66 -22.33
N LEU A 158 -26.30 24.95 -23.49
CA LEU A 158 -24.85 25.01 -23.62
C LEU A 158 -24.35 26.22 -24.40
N ARG A 159 -23.23 26.75 -23.89
CA ARG A 159 -22.24 27.55 -24.59
C ARG A 159 -20.87 26.93 -24.32
N VAL A 160 -20.05 26.79 -25.35
CA VAL A 160 -18.80 26.01 -25.31
C VAL A 160 -17.62 26.78 -25.89
N GLU A 161 -16.42 26.43 -25.43
CA GLU A 161 -15.14 26.82 -26.01
C GLU A 161 -14.19 25.61 -26.04
N LEU A 162 -13.32 25.57 -27.04
CA LEU A 162 -12.26 24.57 -27.18
C LEU A 162 -10.93 25.31 -27.21
N TYR A 163 -9.93 24.81 -26.48
CA TYR A 163 -8.59 25.40 -26.42
C TYR A 163 -7.57 24.44 -27.00
N GLY A 164 -6.56 24.97 -27.71
CA GLY A 164 -5.54 24.14 -28.33
C GLY A 164 -4.71 24.87 -29.38
N CYS A 165 -4.23 24.16 -30.41
CA CYS A 165 -3.41 24.74 -31.47
C CYS A 165 -3.53 23.96 -32.79
N ALA A 166 -2.98 24.53 -33.87
CA ALA A 166 -2.96 23.88 -35.18
C ALA A 166 -2.11 22.61 -35.19
N TYR A 167 -2.62 21.53 -35.80
CA TYR A 167 -1.88 20.28 -35.96
C TYR A 167 -1.75 19.94 -37.45
N TRP A 168 -0.52 19.66 -37.91
CA TRP A 168 -0.23 19.23 -39.27
C TRP A 168 0.72 18.03 -39.26
N ALA A 169 0.40 17.02 -40.06
CA ALA A 169 1.24 15.84 -40.24
C ALA A 169 1.08 15.29 -41.66
N ASP A 170 2.17 14.83 -42.25
CA ASP A 170 2.14 14.09 -43.50
C ASP A 170 1.62 12.67 -43.23
N VAL A 171 0.62 12.24 -43.99
CA VAL A 171 0.04 10.90 -43.90
C VAL A 171 0.52 10.07 -45.09
N ILE A 172 0.77 8.77 -44.91
CA ILE A 172 1.07 7.82 -45.97
C ILE A 172 0.05 6.67 -45.89
N SER A 173 -0.57 6.32 -47.01
CA SER A 173 -1.49 5.17 -47.09
C SER A 173 -0.75 3.90 -47.51
N PHE A 174 -1.08 2.79 -46.85
CA PHE A 174 -0.56 1.45 -47.10
C PHE A 174 -1.71 0.52 -47.50
N ASP A 175 -1.54 -0.19 -48.61
CA ASP A 175 -2.52 -1.08 -49.23
C ASP A 175 -2.20 -2.57 -48.99
N GLY A 176 -1.20 -2.88 -48.16
CA GLY A 176 -0.69 -4.23 -47.93
C GLY A 176 0.40 -4.67 -48.91
N GLN A 177 0.74 -3.86 -49.91
CA GLN A 177 1.83 -4.14 -50.85
C GLN A 177 2.98 -3.13 -50.72
N GLY A 178 2.65 -1.87 -50.47
CA GLY A 178 3.63 -0.80 -50.21
C GLY A 178 4.47 -1.04 -48.96
N VAL A 179 5.79 -0.98 -49.09
CA VAL A 179 6.78 -1.08 -48.00
C VAL A 179 7.80 0.03 -48.20
N ILE A 180 8.10 0.78 -47.14
CA ILE A 180 9.11 1.83 -47.16
C ILE A 180 10.41 1.21 -46.65
N SER A 181 11.47 1.16 -47.47
CA SER A 181 12.80 0.71 -47.03
C SER A 181 13.71 1.91 -46.76
N TYR A 182 14.05 2.11 -45.48
CA TYR A 182 15.00 3.12 -45.05
C TYR A 182 16.39 2.51 -44.86
N ARG A 183 17.33 2.88 -45.73
CA ARG A 183 18.72 2.42 -45.66
C ARG A 183 19.58 3.34 -44.80
N PHE A 184 20.35 2.76 -43.90
CA PHE A 184 21.26 3.50 -43.04
C PHE A 184 22.47 4.05 -43.82
N ARG A 185 22.99 5.20 -43.38
CA ARG A 185 24.16 5.82 -44.02
C ARG A 185 25.45 5.00 -43.83
N GLN A 186 25.52 4.17 -42.78
CA GLN A 186 26.66 3.29 -42.48
C GLN A 186 26.25 1.82 -42.63
N LYS A 187 27.15 0.96 -43.16
CA LYS A 187 26.87 -0.45 -43.50
C LYS A 187 26.71 -1.40 -42.31
N LYS A 188 27.14 -0.99 -41.10
CA LYS A 188 26.94 -1.72 -39.83
C LYS A 188 26.73 -0.70 -38.71
N MET A 189 25.64 -0.82 -37.96
CA MET A 189 25.25 0.12 -36.91
C MET A 189 25.08 -0.66 -35.60
N LYS A 190 26.05 -0.55 -34.68
CA LYS A 190 25.91 -1.04 -33.31
C LYS A 190 25.31 0.06 -32.44
N ILE A 191 23.99 0.07 -32.32
CA ILE A 191 23.28 1.18 -31.68
C ILE A 191 22.96 0.84 -30.22
N LEU A 192 23.44 1.71 -29.33
CA LEU A 192 23.15 1.66 -27.89
C LEU A 192 21.84 2.38 -27.53
N LYS A 193 21.37 3.30 -28.38
CA LYS A 193 20.13 4.05 -28.17
C LYS A 193 19.31 4.15 -29.45
N ASP A 194 18.10 3.60 -29.43
CA ASP A 194 17.14 3.71 -30.53
C ASP A 194 15.91 4.49 -30.07
N VAL A 195 15.44 5.41 -30.90
CA VAL A 195 14.17 6.13 -30.73
C VAL A 195 13.35 5.99 -32.00
N ILE A 196 12.27 5.24 -31.92
CA ILE A 196 11.35 4.97 -33.04
C ILE A 196 9.98 5.50 -32.65
N SER A 197 9.39 6.37 -33.47
CA SER A 197 8.03 6.84 -33.26
C SER A 197 7.22 6.83 -34.53
N LEU A 198 5.96 6.42 -34.46
CA LEU A 198 5.01 6.49 -35.57
C LEU A 198 3.60 6.60 -35.02
N LYS A 199 2.67 7.13 -35.83
CA LYS A 199 1.24 7.01 -35.58
C LYS A 199 0.61 6.17 -36.67
N PHE A 200 -0.34 5.31 -36.32
CA PHE A 200 -1.00 4.42 -37.28
C PHE A 200 -2.52 4.44 -37.09
N LYS A 201 -3.26 4.12 -38.17
CA LYS A 201 -4.73 4.02 -38.20
C LYS A 201 -5.13 2.87 -39.12
N THR A 202 -5.89 1.89 -38.64
CA THR A 202 -6.30 0.70 -39.41
C THR A 202 -7.63 0.10 -38.94
N THR A 203 -8.25 -0.70 -39.81
CA THR A 203 -9.39 -1.57 -39.54
C THR A 203 -9.02 -3.06 -39.53
N LYS A 204 -7.73 -3.39 -39.73
CA LYS A 204 -7.22 -4.76 -39.73
C LYS A 204 -6.64 -5.14 -38.38
N GLY A 205 -6.99 -6.34 -37.91
CA GLY A 205 -6.49 -6.88 -36.65
C GLY A 205 -5.04 -7.39 -36.71
N ASP A 206 -4.53 -7.69 -37.91
CA ASP A 206 -3.18 -8.21 -38.12
C ASP A 206 -2.42 -7.37 -39.15
N GLY A 207 -1.09 -7.23 -38.98
CA GLY A 207 -0.22 -6.57 -39.95
C GLY A 207 1.11 -6.06 -39.38
N ILE A 208 2.19 -6.18 -40.14
CA ILE A 208 3.53 -5.72 -39.70
C ILE A 208 3.70 -4.21 -39.94
N LEU A 209 3.90 -3.44 -38.86
CA LEU A 209 4.10 -1.99 -38.94
C LEU A 209 5.56 -1.65 -39.22
N LEU A 210 6.49 -2.34 -38.56
CA LEU A 210 7.92 -2.08 -38.61
C LEU A 210 8.67 -3.41 -38.51
N HIS A 211 9.74 -3.55 -39.28
CA HIS A 211 10.65 -4.68 -39.18
C HIS A 211 12.10 -4.27 -39.48
N GLY A 212 13.05 -4.84 -38.75
CA GLY A 212 14.48 -4.77 -39.04
C GLY A 212 15.14 -6.04 -38.54
N GLU A 213 16.02 -6.63 -39.34
CA GLU A 213 16.77 -7.84 -39.04
C GLU A 213 18.24 -7.64 -39.39
N GLY A 214 19.15 -8.25 -38.63
CA GLY A 214 20.59 -8.26 -38.86
C GLY A 214 21.12 -9.65 -39.21
N GLN A 215 22.26 -9.71 -39.90
CA GLN A 215 22.95 -10.96 -40.29
C GLN A 215 23.24 -11.93 -39.14
N GLN A 216 23.28 -11.46 -37.90
CA GLN A 216 23.52 -12.29 -36.71
C GLN A 216 22.22 -12.87 -36.10
N GLY A 217 21.06 -12.60 -36.70
CA GLY A 217 19.74 -13.03 -36.23
C GLY A 217 19.08 -12.08 -35.24
N ASP A 218 19.71 -10.95 -34.91
CA ASP A 218 19.10 -9.87 -34.13
C ASP A 218 17.99 -9.22 -34.96
N TYR A 219 16.81 -9.06 -34.38
CA TYR A 219 15.72 -8.36 -35.06
C TYR A 219 14.88 -7.53 -34.09
N ILE A 220 14.21 -6.55 -34.65
CA ILE A 220 13.13 -5.79 -34.02
C ILE A 220 11.92 -5.82 -34.95
N THR A 221 10.77 -6.27 -34.44
CA THR A 221 9.52 -6.30 -35.20
C THR A 221 8.40 -5.72 -34.35
N LEU A 222 7.66 -4.79 -34.95
CA LEU A 222 6.42 -4.25 -34.39
C LEU A 222 5.28 -4.67 -35.30
N GLU A 223 4.36 -5.48 -34.78
CA GLU A 223 3.24 -6.02 -35.55
C GLU A 223 1.93 -5.92 -34.77
N LEU A 224 0.83 -5.75 -35.49
CA LEU A 224 -0.51 -5.98 -34.98
C LEU A 224 -0.79 -7.49 -35.05
N GLN A 225 -1.25 -8.04 -33.94
CA GLN A 225 -1.74 -9.41 -33.85
C GLN A 225 -3.05 -9.41 -33.06
N ARG A 226 -4.16 -9.79 -33.70
CA ARG A 226 -5.52 -9.76 -33.10
C ARG A 226 -5.87 -8.41 -32.45
N ALA A 227 -5.61 -7.33 -33.18
CA ALA A 227 -5.81 -5.93 -32.77
C ALA A 227 -5.03 -5.51 -31.51
N LYS A 228 -3.95 -6.23 -31.16
CA LYS A 228 -2.98 -5.87 -30.12
C LYS A 228 -1.63 -5.60 -30.75
N LEU A 229 -0.86 -4.67 -30.19
CA LEU A 229 0.47 -4.35 -30.69
C LEU A 229 1.50 -5.25 -30.01
N LEU A 230 2.32 -5.94 -30.79
CA LEU A 230 3.35 -6.85 -30.32
C LEU A 230 4.72 -6.34 -30.75
N LEU A 231 5.60 -6.11 -29.77
CA LEU A 231 7.01 -5.79 -29.98
C LEU A 231 7.84 -7.05 -29.70
N ASN A 232 8.48 -7.57 -30.75
CA ASN A 232 9.36 -8.72 -30.68
C ASN A 232 10.81 -8.30 -30.91
N GLN A 233 11.72 -8.73 -30.03
CA GLN A 233 13.15 -8.48 -30.13
C GLN A 233 13.97 -9.72 -29.76
N TYR A 234 14.94 -10.09 -30.59
CA TYR A 234 15.85 -11.22 -30.36
C TYR A 234 17.28 -10.77 -30.04
N GLY A 235 17.98 -11.52 -29.16
CA GLY A 235 19.42 -11.34 -28.85
C GLY A 235 20.04 -12.63 -28.29
N SER A 236 21.12 -13.12 -28.91
CA SER A 236 21.61 -14.52 -28.83
C SER A 236 21.72 -15.21 -27.44
N ILE A 237 21.61 -16.56 -27.48
CA ILE A 237 21.82 -17.63 -26.45
C ILE A 237 20.67 -17.91 -25.45
N GLN A 238 19.88 -16.92 -25.01
CA GLN A 238 18.67 -17.15 -24.15
C GLN A 238 17.44 -16.33 -24.64
N GLY A 239 17.36 -16.12 -25.95
CA GLY A 239 17.25 -14.80 -26.57
C GLY A 239 15.98 -14.31 -27.23
N HIS A 240 14.78 -14.37 -26.63
CA HIS A 240 13.59 -13.73 -27.21
C HIS A 240 12.85 -12.87 -26.18
N THR A 241 12.60 -11.60 -26.50
CA THR A 241 11.77 -10.68 -25.73
C THR A 241 10.52 -10.38 -26.54
N SER A 242 9.34 -10.64 -25.98
CA SER A 242 8.04 -10.38 -26.62
C SER A 242 7.17 -9.62 -25.64
N VAL A 243 6.72 -8.43 -26.01
CA VAL A 243 5.91 -7.56 -25.17
C VAL A 243 4.69 -7.09 -25.95
N SER A 244 3.50 -7.25 -25.37
CA SER A 244 2.24 -6.81 -25.98
C SER A 244 1.71 -5.56 -25.30
N SER A 245 1.13 -4.64 -26.07
CA SER A 245 0.51 -3.42 -25.58
C SER A 245 -0.74 -3.06 -26.37
N GLY A 246 -1.72 -2.49 -25.67
CA GLY A 246 -3.01 -2.10 -26.24
C GLY A 246 -3.93 -3.25 -26.64
N SER A 247 -5.12 -2.87 -27.07
CA SER A 247 -6.18 -3.76 -27.53
C SER A 247 -7.16 -2.95 -28.36
N LEU A 248 -7.90 -3.62 -29.25
CA LEU A 248 -8.90 -3.01 -30.13
C LEU A 248 -8.33 -1.86 -30.98
N LEU A 249 -7.09 -2.04 -31.45
CA LEU A 249 -6.35 -1.06 -32.26
C LEU A 249 -6.78 -1.02 -33.74
N ASP A 250 -7.82 -1.79 -34.07
CA ASP A 250 -8.52 -1.87 -35.35
C ASP A 250 -9.76 -0.94 -35.38
N ASP A 251 -9.76 0.13 -34.57
CA ASP A 251 -10.91 1.04 -34.36
C ASP A 251 -11.07 2.12 -35.45
N ASP A 252 -10.20 2.13 -36.46
CA ASP A 252 -10.09 3.18 -37.48
C ASP A 252 -9.79 4.57 -36.89
N HIS A 253 -9.12 4.64 -35.73
CA HIS A 253 -8.60 5.88 -35.15
C HIS A 253 -7.08 5.88 -35.12
N TRP A 254 -6.50 7.08 -34.92
CA TRP A 254 -5.07 7.23 -34.79
C TRP A 254 -4.58 6.72 -33.44
N HIS A 255 -3.53 5.90 -33.48
CA HIS A 255 -2.78 5.45 -32.32
C HIS A 255 -1.31 5.86 -32.45
N SER A 256 -0.71 6.37 -31.37
CA SER A 256 0.70 6.76 -31.35
C SER A 256 1.58 5.72 -30.69
N VAL A 257 2.73 5.42 -31.30
CA VAL A 257 3.72 4.48 -30.78
C VAL A 257 5.05 5.22 -30.61
N LEU A 258 5.69 5.03 -29.47
CA LEU A 258 7.05 5.49 -29.19
C LEU A 258 7.83 4.36 -28.52
N ILE A 259 8.95 3.97 -29.12
CA ILE A 259 9.89 2.98 -28.60
C ILE A 259 11.19 3.71 -28.31
N GLU A 260 11.58 3.76 -27.04
CA GLU A 260 12.86 4.28 -26.60
C GLU A 260 13.68 3.16 -25.98
N ARG A 261 14.72 2.73 -26.68
CA ARG A 261 15.65 1.72 -26.20
C ARG A 261 16.95 2.39 -25.79
N TYR A 262 17.41 2.12 -24.57
CA TYR A 262 18.76 2.45 -24.10
C TYR A 262 19.42 1.21 -23.51
N ARG A 263 20.45 0.72 -24.19
CA ARG A 263 21.09 -0.58 -23.95
C ARG A 263 20.06 -1.71 -23.98
N ARG A 264 19.77 -2.30 -22.83
CA ARG A 264 18.76 -3.34 -22.62
C ARG A 264 17.44 -2.82 -22.06
N SER A 265 17.39 -1.56 -21.64
CA SER A 265 16.17 -0.93 -21.13
C SER A 265 15.34 -0.44 -22.30
N VAL A 266 14.08 -0.82 -22.37
CA VAL A 266 13.14 -0.39 -23.41
C VAL A 266 11.91 0.21 -22.74
N ASN A 267 11.58 1.44 -23.13
CA ASN A 267 10.30 2.07 -22.85
C ASN A 267 9.43 1.94 -24.11
N PHE A 268 8.34 1.21 -24.00
CA PHE A 268 7.38 1.02 -25.07
C PHE A 268 6.09 1.74 -24.73
N THR A 269 5.85 2.85 -25.41
CA THR A 269 4.70 3.73 -25.19
C THR A 269 3.68 3.56 -26.30
N LEU A 270 2.45 3.21 -25.95
CA LEU A 270 1.30 3.19 -26.84
C LEU A 270 0.26 4.20 -26.35
N ASN A 271 -0.08 5.15 -27.23
CA ASN A 271 -0.85 6.34 -26.91
C ASN A 271 -0.18 7.11 -25.77
N GLN A 272 -0.62 6.88 -24.53
CA GLN A 272 -0.06 7.48 -23.32
C GLN A 272 0.43 6.45 -22.30
N HIS A 273 0.25 5.15 -22.56
CA HIS A 273 0.63 4.09 -21.63
C HIS A 273 2.04 3.61 -21.96
N THR A 274 2.96 3.81 -21.03
CA THR A 274 4.36 3.39 -21.16
C THR A 274 4.57 2.09 -20.38
N GLN A 275 5.10 1.06 -21.05
CA GLN A 275 5.61 -0.14 -20.42
C GLN A 275 7.13 -0.14 -20.48
N SER A 276 7.78 -0.21 -19.32
CA SER A 276 9.24 -0.29 -19.23
C SER A 276 9.66 -1.73 -18.93
N PHE A 277 10.56 -2.28 -19.73
CA PHE A 277 11.08 -3.63 -19.54
C PHE A 277 12.56 -3.72 -19.93
N ARG A 278 13.19 -4.82 -19.51
CA ARG A 278 14.58 -5.14 -19.86
C ARG A 278 14.61 -6.32 -20.82
N THR A 279 15.38 -6.21 -21.90
CA THR A 279 15.52 -7.28 -22.90
C THR A 279 16.27 -8.50 -22.34
N ASN A 280 15.85 -9.68 -22.79
CA ASN A 280 16.52 -10.96 -22.55
C ASN A 280 17.83 -11.04 -23.37
N GLY A 281 18.89 -11.64 -22.81
CA GLY A 281 20.22 -11.76 -23.46
C GLY A 281 21.34 -11.00 -22.74
N GLU A 282 22.61 -11.19 -23.11
CA GLU A 282 23.77 -10.57 -22.44
C GLU A 282 24.26 -9.28 -23.09
N PHE A 283 23.82 -8.97 -24.31
CA PHE A 283 24.34 -7.84 -25.10
C PHE A 283 23.54 -6.53 -24.92
N ASP A 284 24.26 -5.41 -24.91
CA ASP A 284 23.70 -4.06 -24.76
C ASP A 284 23.42 -3.33 -26.10
N HIS A 285 23.73 -3.94 -27.25
CA HIS A 285 23.54 -3.35 -28.59
C HIS A 285 22.55 -4.16 -29.42
N LEU A 286 21.85 -3.50 -30.35
CA LEU A 286 21.02 -4.13 -31.37
C LEU A 286 21.78 -4.02 -32.69
N ASP A 287 22.09 -5.16 -33.33
CA ASP A 287 22.78 -5.20 -34.61
C ASP A 287 21.76 -5.43 -35.73
N LEU A 288 21.30 -4.34 -36.35
CA LEU A 288 20.45 -4.41 -37.55
C LEU A 288 21.32 -4.38 -38.81
N ASP A 289 20.84 -4.96 -39.90
CA ASP A 289 21.48 -4.83 -41.22
C ASP A 289 21.42 -3.37 -41.71
N ASN A 290 21.77 -3.13 -42.97
CA ASN A 290 21.80 -1.79 -43.56
C ASN A 290 20.42 -1.16 -43.80
N GLU A 291 19.30 -1.78 -43.39
CA GLU A 291 17.95 -1.25 -43.61
C GLU A 291 16.96 -1.55 -42.48
N ILE A 292 15.94 -0.69 -42.39
CA ILE A 292 14.73 -0.87 -41.56
C ILE A 292 13.50 -0.58 -42.44
N THR A 293 12.46 -1.40 -42.32
CA THR A 293 11.27 -1.31 -43.16
C THR A 293 10.02 -0.91 -42.38
N PHE A 294 9.15 -0.14 -43.03
CA PHE A 294 7.83 0.25 -42.51
C PHE A 294 6.72 -0.20 -43.46
N GLY A 295 5.61 -0.69 -42.90
CA GLY A 295 4.44 -1.19 -43.65
C GLY A 295 4.50 -2.68 -44.02
N GLY A 296 5.59 -3.36 -43.73
CA GLY A 296 5.75 -4.78 -44.02
C GLY A 296 7.20 -5.24 -44.00
N MET A 297 7.42 -6.51 -44.33
CA MET A 297 8.76 -7.09 -44.52
C MET A 297 9.24 -6.86 -45.95
N PRO A 298 10.56 -6.66 -46.17
CA PRO A 298 11.11 -6.60 -47.52
C PRO A 298 10.92 -7.95 -48.23
N VAL A 299 10.83 -7.92 -49.57
CA VAL A 299 10.56 -9.12 -50.39
C VAL A 299 11.64 -10.20 -50.19
N SER A 300 12.87 -9.81 -49.85
CA SER A 300 13.99 -10.69 -49.51
C SER A 300 13.81 -11.50 -48.21
N ALA A 301 13.01 -10.99 -47.27
CA ALA A 301 12.79 -11.59 -45.96
C ALA A 301 11.47 -12.37 -45.85
N LYS A 302 10.69 -12.50 -46.94
CA LYS A 302 9.47 -13.33 -46.94
C LYS A 302 9.84 -14.81 -46.83
N PRO A 303 9.43 -15.54 -45.77
CA PRO A 303 9.56 -16.98 -45.73
C PRO A 303 8.62 -17.61 -46.78
N SER A 304 9.08 -18.64 -47.48
CA SER A 304 8.29 -19.47 -48.40
C SER A 304 7.21 -20.34 -47.72
N SER A 305 7.01 -20.15 -46.41
CA SER A 305 5.99 -20.78 -45.59
C SER A 305 5.14 -19.68 -44.96
N GLY A 306 3.90 -19.51 -45.44
CA GLY A 306 3.03 -18.36 -45.14
C GLY A 306 2.76 -18.09 -43.66
N GLY A 307 2.44 -16.82 -43.35
CA GLY A 307 1.80 -16.52 -42.06
C GLY A 307 1.71 -15.05 -41.63
N ARG A 308 2.49 -14.10 -42.17
CA ARG A 308 2.44 -12.70 -41.72
C ARG A 308 2.06 -11.74 -42.83
N GLU A 309 1.01 -10.96 -42.57
CA GLU A 309 0.46 -9.98 -43.51
C GLU A 309 1.17 -8.63 -43.37
N ASN A 310 1.31 -7.93 -44.48
CA ASN A 310 1.78 -6.54 -44.50
C ASN A 310 0.68 -5.62 -43.97
N TYR A 311 1.07 -4.44 -43.51
CA TYR A 311 0.14 -3.48 -42.93
C TYR A 311 -0.78 -2.86 -43.99
N ILE A 312 -2.08 -2.79 -43.67
CA ILE A 312 -3.10 -2.06 -44.44
C ILE A 312 -3.63 -0.95 -43.54
N GLY A 313 -3.59 0.30 -44.01
CA GLY A 313 -4.02 1.44 -43.21
C GLY A 313 -3.25 2.71 -43.55
N CYS A 314 -3.08 3.58 -42.56
CA CYS A 314 -2.39 4.85 -42.72
C CYS A 314 -1.37 5.04 -41.61
N MET A 315 -0.22 5.63 -41.94
CA MET A 315 0.76 6.06 -40.94
C MET A 315 1.11 7.55 -41.10
N GLU A 316 1.36 8.23 -39.99
CA GLU A 316 1.88 9.59 -39.96
C GLU A 316 3.03 9.71 -38.95
N ALA A 317 3.83 10.76 -39.09
CA ALA A 317 4.92 11.08 -38.16
C ALA A 317 5.90 9.91 -37.89
N ILE A 318 6.32 9.20 -38.95
CA ILE A 318 7.32 8.13 -38.87
C ILE A 318 8.70 8.77 -38.65
N HIS A 319 9.31 8.49 -37.51
CA HIS A 319 10.65 8.95 -37.15
C HIS A 319 11.51 7.77 -36.68
N TYR A 320 12.77 7.80 -37.09
CA TYR A 320 13.80 6.87 -36.64
C TYR A 320 15.07 7.66 -36.30
N ASN A 321 15.49 7.63 -35.03
CA ASN A 321 16.72 8.27 -34.54
C ASN A 321 16.88 9.75 -34.98
N GLY A 322 15.78 10.51 -34.98
CA GLY A 322 15.74 11.93 -35.34
C GLY A 322 15.47 12.22 -36.83
N ASP A 323 15.56 11.22 -37.71
CA ASP A 323 15.19 11.36 -39.12
C ASP A 323 13.67 11.25 -39.28
N ASN A 324 13.05 12.26 -39.90
CA ASN A 324 11.62 12.24 -40.27
C ASN A 324 11.43 11.51 -41.60
N ILE A 325 11.15 10.21 -41.51
CA ILE A 325 11.03 9.31 -42.67
C ILE A 325 9.85 9.72 -43.56
N THR A 326 8.74 10.17 -42.96
CA THR A 326 7.55 10.61 -43.71
C THR A 326 7.87 11.79 -44.65
N ASN A 327 8.63 12.77 -44.18
CA ASN A 327 9.08 13.90 -45.00
C ASN A 327 10.08 13.46 -46.08
N LEU A 328 10.96 12.51 -45.77
CA LEU A 328 11.89 11.94 -46.76
C LEU A 328 11.15 11.21 -47.89
N VAL A 329 10.08 10.47 -47.56
CA VAL A 329 9.20 9.82 -48.54
C VAL A 329 8.49 10.85 -49.41
N ARG A 330 7.94 11.92 -48.81
CA ARG A 330 7.29 13.02 -49.56
C ARG A 330 8.25 13.69 -50.54
N ARG A 331 9.54 13.76 -50.21
CA ARG A 331 10.63 14.28 -51.06
C ARG A 331 11.26 13.23 -51.97
N ARG A 332 10.76 11.99 -52.00
CA ARG A 332 11.28 10.85 -52.79
C ARG A 332 12.76 10.54 -52.52
N LYS A 333 13.19 10.65 -51.26
CA LYS A 333 14.56 10.36 -50.80
C LYS A 333 14.73 8.97 -50.17
N VAL A 334 13.67 8.17 -50.16
CA VAL A 334 13.63 6.80 -49.60
C VAL A 334 13.10 5.88 -50.68
N ASP A 335 13.47 4.59 -50.64
CA ASP A 335 12.95 3.62 -51.58
C ASP A 335 11.46 3.34 -51.30
N THR A 336 10.63 3.64 -52.29
CA THR A 336 9.19 3.40 -52.30
C THR A 336 8.76 2.67 -53.57
N SER A 337 9.67 1.96 -54.24
CA SER A 337 9.38 1.31 -55.53
C SER A 337 8.32 0.22 -55.45
N SER A 338 8.04 -0.31 -54.25
CA SER A 338 7.03 -1.35 -54.05
C SER A 338 5.58 -0.81 -54.00
N PHE A 339 5.38 0.51 -53.94
CA PHE A 339 4.04 1.11 -53.97
C PHE A 339 3.51 1.16 -55.40
N HIS A 340 2.31 0.62 -55.63
CA HIS A 340 1.59 0.83 -56.89
C HIS A 340 1.12 2.29 -57.05
N ASN A 341 0.59 2.89 -55.98
CA ASN A 341 0.18 4.29 -55.94
C ASN A 341 0.40 4.89 -54.55
N LEU A 342 1.48 5.67 -54.39
CA LEU A 342 1.79 6.34 -53.13
C LEU A 342 0.91 7.57 -52.94
N THR A 343 -0.02 7.52 -51.97
CA THR A 343 -0.92 8.63 -51.64
C THR A 343 -0.61 9.22 -50.27
N PHE A 344 -0.84 10.54 -50.13
CA PHE A 344 -0.58 11.29 -48.91
C PHE A 344 -1.86 11.64 -48.12
N SER A 345 -2.89 10.82 -48.27
CA SER A 345 -4.21 10.98 -47.67
C SER A 345 -4.71 9.65 -47.15
N CYS A 346 -5.39 9.64 -46.00
CA CYS A 346 -6.03 8.43 -45.49
C CYS A 346 -7.42 8.27 -46.10
N ALA A 347 -7.74 7.08 -46.61
CA ALA A 347 -9.09 6.78 -47.09
C ALA A 347 -10.08 6.77 -45.91
N GLU A 348 -11.26 7.36 -46.11
CA GLU A 348 -12.33 7.32 -45.11
C GLU A 348 -13.00 5.94 -45.12
N SER A 349 -13.18 5.35 -43.93
CA SER A 349 -13.94 4.11 -43.78
C SER A 349 -15.43 4.34 -44.04
N ARG A 350 -16.09 3.38 -44.69
CA ARG A 350 -17.55 3.38 -44.93
C ARG A 350 -18.34 2.64 -43.84
N THR A 351 -17.71 2.33 -42.70
CA THR A 351 -18.34 1.58 -41.62
C THR A 351 -19.06 2.52 -40.66
N PHE A 352 -20.34 2.25 -40.38
CA PHE A 352 -21.15 2.97 -39.41
C PHE A 352 -21.55 1.97 -38.29
N PRO A 353 -20.72 1.79 -37.25
CA PRO A 353 -20.98 0.80 -36.22
C PRO A 353 -22.04 1.29 -35.22
N ALA A 354 -22.81 0.35 -34.66
CA ALA A 354 -23.74 0.59 -33.56
C ALA A 354 -23.21 -0.07 -32.28
N PHE A 355 -23.15 0.70 -31.20
CA PHE A 355 -22.78 0.22 -29.87
C PHE A 355 -24.03 -0.08 -29.04
N PHE A 356 -24.11 -1.31 -28.55
CA PHE A 356 -25.18 -1.83 -27.72
C PHE A 356 -24.70 -1.97 -26.27
N ASN A 357 -25.48 -1.42 -25.34
CA ASN A 357 -25.39 -1.67 -23.91
C ASN A 357 -26.40 -2.75 -23.47
N SER A 358 -26.46 -3.07 -22.17
CA SER A 358 -27.32 -4.13 -21.62
C SER A 358 -28.83 -3.87 -21.71
N THR A 359 -29.26 -2.66 -22.06
CA THR A 359 -30.67 -2.27 -22.27
C THR A 359 -30.93 -1.80 -23.70
N SER A 360 -29.98 -2.07 -24.61
CA SER A 360 -30.07 -1.64 -25.99
C SER A 360 -30.97 -2.54 -26.80
N SER A 361 -31.69 -1.91 -27.73
CA SER A 361 -32.48 -2.60 -28.74
C SER A 361 -32.55 -1.76 -29.99
N LEU A 362 -32.54 -2.44 -31.13
CA LEU A 362 -32.65 -1.85 -32.46
C LEU A 362 -33.71 -2.63 -33.23
N GLN A 363 -34.78 -1.97 -33.66
CA GLN A 363 -35.81 -2.54 -34.52
C GLN A 363 -35.59 -2.05 -35.94
N LEU A 364 -35.46 -3.00 -36.87
CA LEU A 364 -35.32 -2.76 -38.30
C LEU A 364 -36.49 -3.40 -39.05
N LEU A 365 -36.89 -2.76 -40.14
CA LEU A 365 -37.97 -3.23 -41.00
C LEU A 365 -37.40 -4.11 -42.11
N GLY A 366 -38.02 -5.26 -42.33
CA GLY A 366 -37.79 -6.14 -43.47
C GLY A 366 -39.06 -6.35 -44.30
N ARG A 367 -39.05 -7.35 -45.16
CA ARG A 367 -40.18 -7.70 -46.01
C ARG A 367 -41.15 -8.63 -45.28
N THR A 368 -42.44 -8.44 -45.53
CA THR A 368 -43.54 -9.24 -44.95
C THR A 368 -43.95 -10.37 -45.90
N ASP A 369 -44.34 -11.53 -45.36
CA ASP A 369 -44.85 -12.70 -46.12
C ASP A 369 -43.85 -13.30 -47.12
N GLU A 370 -42.54 -13.13 -46.88
CA GLU A 370 -41.49 -13.83 -47.62
C GLU A 370 -41.27 -15.24 -47.05
N ASP A 371 -40.87 -16.16 -47.92
CA ASP A 371 -40.54 -17.55 -47.60
C ASP A 371 -39.06 -17.75 -47.21
N THR A 372 -38.29 -16.67 -47.17
CA THR A 372 -36.87 -16.65 -46.86
C THR A 372 -36.54 -15.66 -45.74
N VAL A 373 -35.56 -16.03 -44.89
CA VAL A 373 -34.98 -15.14 -43.87
C VAL A 373 -33.49 -15.07 -44.11
N SER A 374 -32.96 -13.89 -44.48
CA SER A 374 -31.53 -13.66 -44.64
C SER A 374 -31.09 -12.52 -43.73
N VAL A 375 -30.19 -12.83 -42.78
CA VAL A 375 -29.57 -11.83 -41.91
C VAL A 375 -28.07 -12.00 -41.94
N ARG A 376 -27.36 -10.93 -42.29
CA ARG A 376 -25.89 -10.87 -42.22
C ARG A 376 -25.45 -9.71 -41.36
N LEU A 377 -24.53 -9.93 -40.43
CA LEU A 377 -23.99 -8.86 -39.60
C LEU A 377 -22.55 -9.17 -39.20
N GLN A 378 -21.80 -8.15 -38.83
CA GLN A 378 -20.57 -8.30 -38.07
C GLN A 378 -20.80 -7.88 -36.63
N PHE A 379 -20.27 -8.62 -35.67
CA PHE A 379 -20.34 -8.27 -34.26
C PHE A 379 -18.99 -8.44 -33.56
N ARG A 380 -18.77 -7.67 -32.49
CA ARG A 380 -17.69 -7.92 -31.53
C ARG A 380 -18.16 -7.69 -30.10
N THR A 381 -17.75 -8.56 -29.18
CA THR A 381 -18.14 -8.47 -27.77
C THR A 381 -17.13 -9.19 -26.86
N TRP A 382 -17.12 -8.81 -25.58
CA TRP A 382 -16.47 -9.55 -24.50
C TRP A 382 -17.45 -10.46 -23.74
N ASN A 383 -18.76 -10.25 -23.91
CA ASN A 383 -19.77 -11.01 -23.18
C ASN A 383 -19.90 -12.43 -23.76
N PRO A 384 -19.94 -13.46 -22.90
CA PRO A 384 -20.08 -14.84 -23.36
C PRO A 384 -21.50 -15.15 -23.86
N SER A 385 -22.51 -14.33 -23.50
CA SER A 385 -23.89 -14.52 -23.92
C SER A 385 -24.59 -13.21 -24.27
N GLY A 386 -25.54 -13.25 -25.21
CA GLY A 386 -26.35 -12.11 -25.61
C GLY A 386 -27.14 -12.33 -26.90
N LEU A 387 -28.31 -11.70 -27.01
CA LEU A 387 -29.19 -11.79 -28.19
C LEU A 387 -28.62 -11.00 -29.39
N LEU A 388 -28.23 -11.68 -30.47
CA LEU A 388 -27.77 -11.01 -31.69
C LEU A 388 -28.96 -10.46 -32.48
N PHE A 389 -29.90 -11.33 -32.86
CA PHE A 389 -31.19 -10.89 -33.41
C PHE A 389 -32.34 -11.86 -33.11
N PHE A 390 -33.56 -11.32 -33.18
CA PHE A 390 -34.81 -12.04 -33.08
C PHE A 390 -35.80 -11.54 -34.14
N THR A 391 -36.50 -12.46 -34.81
CA THR A 391 -37.63 -12.11 -35.70
C THR A 391 -38.80 -13.07 -35.46
N PRO A 392 -40.04 -12.56 -35.29
CA PRO A 392 -41.23 -13.40 -35.27
C PRO A 392 -41.52 -13.99 -36.66
N LEU A 393 -42.04 -15.21 -36.68
CA LEU A 393 -42.51 -15.93 -37.87
C LEU A 393 -43.99 -16.32 -37.68
N MET A 394 -44.69 -16.58 -38.78
CA MET A 394 -46.07 -17.08 -38.73
C MET A 394 -46.15 -18.54 -39.20
N PRO A 395 -46.24 -19.54 -38.29
CA PRO A 395 -46.10 -19.46 -36.81
C PRO A 395 -44.65 -19.63 -36.32
N GLY A 396 -44.32 -19.03 -35.16
CA GLY A 396 -43.05 -19.23 -34.45
C GLY A 396 -42.13 -18.01 -34.48
N GLY A 397 -40.82 -18.25 -34.55
CA GLY A 397 -39.79 -17.21 -34.56
C GLY A 397 -38.39 -17.79 -34.76
N VAL A 398 -37.45 -16.91 -35.07
CA VAL A 398 -36.01 -17.23 -35.10
C VAL A 398 -35.30 -16.35 -34.09
N GLU A 399 -34.54 -16.99 -33.20
CA GLU A 399 -33.58 -16.35 -32.30
C GLU A 399 -32.17 -16.77 -32.71
N VAL A 400 -31.29 -15.80 -32.95
CA VAL A 400 -29.85 -16.04 -33.06
C VAL A 400 -29.16 -15.32 -31.92
N SER A 401 -28.45 -16.07 -31.10
CA SER A 401 -27.86 -15.57 -29.87
C SER A 401 -26.48 -16.16 -29.63
N LEU A 402 -25.69 -15.47 -28.81
CA LEU A 402 -24.43 -15.95 -28.29
C LEU A 402 -24.70 -16.66 -26.96
N VAL A 403 -24.16 -17.87 -26.77
CA VAL A 403 -24.25 -18.66 -25.54
C VAL A 403 -22.90 -19.31 -25.28
N GLU A 404 -22.28 -18.98 -24.14
CA GLU A 404 -20.93 -19.48 -23.77
C GLU A 404 -19.87 -19.26 -24.88
N GLY A 405 -19.95 -18.12 -25.56
CA GLY A 405 -19.05 -17.76 -26.65
C GLY A 405 -19.29 -18.52 -27.96
N LYS A 406 -20.44 -19.19 -28.11
CA LYS A 406 -20.87 -19.89 -29.34
C LYS A 406 -22.11 -19.22 -29.91
N VAL A 407 -22.20 -19.10 -31.24
CA VAL A 407 -23.45 -18.66 -31.88
C VAL A 407 -24.41 -19.83 -31.96
N THR A 408 -25.58 -19.66 -31.35
CA THR A 408 -26.68 -20.62 -31.29
C THR A 408 -27.90 -20.07 -32.01
N VAL A 409 -28.57 -20.93 -32.77
CA VAL A 409 -29.83 -20.59 -33.45
C VAL A 409 -30.94 -21.41 -32.81
N HIS A 410 -31.98 -20.73 -32.33
CA HIS A 410 -33.22 -21.35 -31.88
C HIS A 410 -34.34 -20.95 -32.83
N ILE A 411 -34.85 -21.93 -33.58
CA ILE A 411 -36.07 -21.79 -34.37
C ILE A 411 -37.17 -22.40 -33.53
N TYR A 412 -38.22 -21.64 -33.19
CA TYR A 412 -39.30 -22.05 -32.29
C TYR A 412 -40.25 -23.11 -32.88
N VAL A 413 -39.68 -24.10 -33.59
CA VAL A 413 -40.40 -25.27 -34.10
C VAL A 413 -39.60 -26.59 -34.16
N THR A 414 -38.27 -26.65 -33.94
CA THR A 414 -37.49 -27.84 -33.45
C THR A 414 -35.96 -27.61 -33.42
N LEU A 415 -35.31 -28.28 -32.43
CA LEU A 415 -33.88 -28.49 -32.03
C LEU A 415 -32.72 -27.62 -32.59
N GLY A 416 -31.91 -27.09 -31.65
CA GLY A 416 -30.67 -26.34 -31.90
C GLY A 416 -29.41 -27.18 -32.15
N LYS A 417 -28.47 -26.60 -32.92
CA LYS A 417 -27.08 -27.09 -33.12
C LYS A 417 -26.08 -26.02 -32.68
N ASN A 418 -25.01 -26.44 -32.00
CA ASN A 418 -23.93 -25.57 -31.54
C ASN A 418 -22.81 -25.43 -32.59
N THR A 419 -22.25 -24.23 -32.73
CA THR A 419 -21.07 -23.93 -33.56
C THR A 419 -19.86 -23.49 -32.72
N ARG A 420 -18.77 -23.04 -33.38
CA ARG A 420 -17.45 -22.69 -32.83
C ARG A 420 -17.52 -21.93 -31.49
N SER A 421 -16.68 -22.36 -30.54
CA SER A 421 -16.47 -21.71 -29.24
C SER A 421 -15.42 -20.61 -29.29
N GLY A 422 -15.66 -19.53 -28.55
CA GLY A 422 -14.68 -18.47 -28.30
C GLY A 422 -14.85 -17.21 -29.15
N LEU A 423 -16.08 -16.87 -29.55
CA LEU A 423 -16.40 -15.68 -30.36
C LEU A 423 -16.58 -14.40 -29.52
N ASN A 424 -16.33 -14.47 -28.22
CA ASN A 424 -16.35 -13.35 -27.27
C ASN A 424 -14.93 -12.86 -26.93
N ASP A 425 -14.08 -12.73 -27.93
CA ASP A 425 -12.66 -12.38 -27.86
C ASP A 425 -12.38 -10.89 -28.18
N GLY A 426 -13.44 -10.08 -28.31
CA GLY A 426 -13.36 -8.68 -28.69
C GLY A 426 -13.05 -8.42 -30.16
N GLN A 427 -12.80 -9.45 -30.98
CA GLN A 427 -12.56 -9.31 -32.42
C GLN A 427 -13.87 -9.22 -33.21
N TRP A 428 -13.82 -8.65 -34.41
CA TRP A 428 -14.94 -8.66 -35.35
C TRP A 428 -15.17 -10.06 -35.92
N HIS A 429 -16.38 -10.59 -35.74
CA HIS A 429 -16.84 -11.83 -36.35
C HIS A 429 -18.02 -11.57 -37.27
N SER A 430 -18.04 -12.20 -38.45
CA SER A 430 -19.18 -12.13 -39.37
C SER A 430 -20.11 -13.31 -39.13
N VAL A 431 -21.41 -13.03 -39.04
CA VAL A 431 -22.48 -14.03 -38.95
C VAL A 431 -23.40 -13.86 -40.14
N HIS A 432 -23.69 -14.97 -40.81
CA HIS A 432 -24.66 -15.01 -41.90
C HIS A 432 -25.62 -16.16 -41.64
N PHE A 433 -26.87 -15.81 -41.35
CA PHE A 433 -27.96 -16.75 -41.16
C PHE A 433 -28.87 -16.68 -42.38
N LEU A 434 -29.15 -17.84 -42.97
CA LEU A 434 -30.05 -17.98 -44.12
C LEU A 434 -31.00 -19.14 -43.86
N ALA A 435 -32.30 -18.87 -43.83
CA ALA A 435 -33.35 -19.89 -43.82
C ALA A 435 -34.15 -19.82 -45.11
N LEU A 436 -34.24 -20.97 -45.78
CA LEU A 436 -35.00 -21.23 -47.01
C LEU A 436 -36.10 -22.26 -46.71
N GLU A 437 -37.01 -22.49 -47.65
CA GLU A 437 -38.00 -23.55 -47.56
C GLU A 437 -37.30 -24.90 -47.29
N SER A 438 -37.54 -25.47 -46.11
CA SER A 438 -36.97 -26.71 -45.56
C SER A 438 -35.50 -26.74 -45.07
N ILE A 439 -34.70 -25.66 -45.20
CA ILE A 439 -33.27 -25.66 -44.80
C ILE A 439 -32.87 -24.36 -44.11
N ALA A 440 -32.20 -24.43 -42.94
CA ALA A 440 -31.44 -23.33 -42.36
C ALA A 440 -29.92 -23.57 -42.47
N MET A 441 -29.20 -22.47 -42.73
CA MET A 441 -27.75 -22.41 -42.83
C MET A 441 -27.20 -21.29 -41.95
N LEU A 442 -26.14 -21.60 -41.21
CA LEU A 442 -25.38 -20.62 -40.43
C LEU A 442 -23.92 -20.66 -40.88
N THR A 443 -23.41 -19.52 -41.35
CA THR A 443 -22.00 -19.32 -41.74
C THR A 443 -21.34 -18.31 -40.81
N ILE A 444 -20.13 -18.62 -40.34
CA ILE A 444 -19.34 -17.76 -39.44
C ILE A 444 -18.02 -17.40 -40.12
N ASN A 445 -17.65 -16.12 -40.10
CA ASN A 445 -16.41 -15.57 -40.69
C ASN A 445 -16.20 -15.92 -42.17
N GLY A 446 -17.28 -16.17 -42.91
CA GLY A 446 -17.24 -16.51 -44.34
C GLY A 446 -16.61 -17.86 -44.65
N ASP A 447 -16.38 -18.71 -43.65
CA ASP A 447 -15.82 -20.05 -43.86
C ASP A 447 -16.93 -21.01 -44.31
N GLU A 448 -17.13 -21.08 -45.64
CA GLU A 448 -18.13 -21.94 -46.28
C GLU A 448 -17.96 -23.43 -45.95
N MET A 449 -16.74 -23.87 -45.62
CA MET A 449 -16.45 -25.27 -45.24
C MET A 449 -16.98 -25.60 -43.84
N SER A 450 -17.24 -24.58 -43.02
CA SER A 450 -17.73 -24.69 -41.64
C SER A 450 -19.24 -24.41 -41.49
N THR A 451 -19.95 -24.17 -42.60
CA THR A 451 -21.39 -23.84 -42.60
C THR A 451 -22.24 -24.97 -42.02
N VAL A 452 -23.00 -24.68 -40.96
CA VAL A 452 -23.91 -25.65 -40.34
C VAL A 452 -25.25 -25.62 -41.02
N ARG A 453 -25.73 -26.80 -41.47
CA ARG A 453 -27.04 -26.99 -42.10
C ARG A 453 -27.98 -27.79 -41.19
N ALA A 454 -29.25 -27.38 -41.14
CA ALA A 454 -30.33 -28.07 -40.46
C ALA A 454 -31.57 -28.12 -41.34
N ALA A 455 -32.23 -29.28 -41.42
CA ALA A 455 -33.51 -29.42 -42.12
C ALA A 455 -34.65 -28.95 -41.20
N ILE A 456 -35.56 -28.13 -41.72
CA ILE A 456 -36.69 -27.55 -40.98
C ILE A 456 -37.99 -28.15 -41.53
N PRO A 457 -38.86 -28.76 -40.69
CA PRO A 457 -40.06 -29.45 -41.19
C PRO A 457 -41.25 -28.54 -41.55
N ILE A 458 -41.10 -27.22 -41.75
CA ILE A 458 -42.22 -26.25 -41.83
C ILE A 458 -41.98 -25.13 -42.86
N GLN A 459 -43.07 -24.53 -43.37
CA GLN A 459 -43.08 -23.31 -44.18
C GLN A 459 -42.85 -22.06 -43.33
N ILE A 460 -41.83 -21.27 -43.66
CA ILE A 460 -41.46 -20.03 -42.98
C ILE A 460 -42.22 -18.87 -43.64
N ARG A 461 -42.81 -17.97 -42.86
CA ARG A 461 -43.37 -16.69 -43.32
C ARG A 461 -42.93 -15.56 -42.41
N THR A 462 -42.30 -14.53 -42.97
CA THR A 462 -41.76 -13.40 -42.21
C THR A 462 -42.85 -12.43 -41.73
N GLY A 463 -42.68 -11.92 -40.49
CA GLY A 463 -43.55 -10.89 -39.92
C GLY A 463 -43.17 -9.44 -40.27
N GLY A 464 -41.99 -9.23 -40.88
CA GLY A 464 -41.51 -7.90 -41.32
C GLY A 464 -40.72 -7.10 -40.28
N ASP A 465 -40.65 -7.54 -39.03
CA ASP A 465 -39.88 -6.86 -37.96
C ASP A 465 -38.66 -7.68 -37.51
N TYR A 466 -37.49 -7.04 -37.50
CA TYR A 466 -36.24 -7.64 -37.03
C TYR A 466 -35.68 -6.87 -35.83
N PHE A 467 -35.47 -7.55 -34.71
CA PHE A 467 -34.97 -6.96 -33.47
C PHE A 467 -33.51 -7.37 -33.24
N PHE A 468 -32.61 -6.41 -33.04
CA PHE A 468 -31.20 -6.61 -32.78
C PHE A 468 -30.83 -6.11 -31.39
N GLY A 469 -29.92 -6.83 -30.73
CA GLY A 469 -29.38 -6.45 -29.43
C GLY A 469 -30.32 -6.60 -28.24
N GLY A 470 -31.63 -6.48 -28.43
CA GLY A 470 -32.68 -6.61 -27.42
C GLY A 470 -34.03 -6.83 -28.10
N TYR A 471 -35.13 -6.89 -27.35
CA TYR A 471 -36.45 -7.24 -27.90
C TYR A 471 -37.55 -6.30 -27.37
N PHE A 472 -38.42 -5.81 -28.27
CA PHE A 472 -39.23 -4.60 -28.03
C PHE A 472 -40.76 -4.76 -27.89
N PRO A 473 -41.38 -5.96 -27.99
CA PRO A 473 -42.68 -6.09 -27.32
C PRO A 473 -42.98 -7.43 -26.65
N ARG A 474 -43.79 -7.38 -25.58
CA ARG A 474 -44.28 -8.54 -24.81
C ARG A 474 -45.25 -9.40 -25.64
N THR A 475 -44.75 -10.32 -26.44
CA THR A 475 -45.53 -11.43 -27.01
C THR A 475 -45.36 -12.69 -26.15
N ASP A 476 -46.15 -13.74 -26.41
CA ASP A 476 -45.98 -15.05 -25.74
C ASP A 476 -44.60 -15.70 -26.02
N LEU A 477 -43.88 -15.21 -27.04
CA LEU A 477 -42.53 -15.63 -27.40
C LEU A 477 -41.52 -14.62 -26.88
N SER A 478 -40.79 -15.00 -25.83
CA SER A 478 -39.66 -14.22 -25.29
C SER A 478 -38.33 -14.87 -25.67
N PRO A 479 -37.31 -14.10 -26.11
CA PRO A 479 -35.98 -14.63 -26.33
C PRO A 479 -35.40 -15.30 -25.07
N SER A 480 -34.63 -16.36 -25.26
CA SER A 480 -33.98 -17.10 -24.16
C SER A 480 -32.81 -16.33 -23.54
N GLN A 481 -32.17 -15.47 -24.31
CA GLN A 481 -30.99 -14.69 -23.90
C GLN A 481 -31.32 -13.25 -23.55
N ARG A 482 -30.47 -12.66 -22.70
CA ARG A 482 -30.50 -11.22 -22.38
C ARG A 482 -30.02 -10.39 -23.57
N SER A 483 -30.25 -9.07 -23.48
CA SER A 483 -29.74 -8.13 -24.48
C SER A 483 -28.23 -8.27 -24.68
N PHE A 484 -27.81 -8.25 -25.95
CA PHE A 484 -26.42 -8.20 -26.33
C PHE A 484 -25.83 -6.84 -25.97
N GLN A 485 -24.60 -6.89 -25.46
CA GLN A 485 -23.77 -5.72 -25.24
C GLN A 485 -22.47 -5.93 -26.02
N GLY A 486 -22.11 -4.96 -26.84
CA GLY A 486 -21.03 -5.07 -27.83
C GLY A 486 -21.25 -4.11 -28.99
N CYS A 487 -20.62 -4.37 -30.12
CA CYS A 487 -20.85 -3.59 -31.33
C CYS A 487 -21.37 -4.48 -32.45
N MET A 488 -22.23 -3.92 -33.30
CA MET A 488 -22.62 -4.51 -34.57
C MET A 488 -22.38 -3.53 -35.73
N GLN A 489 -22.04 -4.06 -36.90
CA GLN A 489 -21.92 -3.28 -38.13
C GLN A 489 -22.26 -4.14 -39.36
N LEU A 490 -22.39 -3.49 -40.53
CA LEU A 490 -22.70 -4.17 -41.80
C LEU A 490 -23.94 -5.07 -41.70
N ILE A 491 -24.99 -4.58 -41.02
CA ILE A 491 -26.24 -5.30 -40.81
C ILE A 491 -27.01 -5.34 -42.14
N HIS A 492 -27.25 -6.53 -42.65
CA HIS A 492 -28.11 -6.80 -43.80
C HIS A 492 -29.36 -7.52 -43.31
N VAL A 493 -30.51 -7.06 -43.78
CA VAL A 493 -31.82 -7.69 -43.59
C VAL A 493 -32.38 -7.96 -44.99
N ASP A 494 -32.80 -9.21 -45.24
CA ASP A 494 -33.32 -9.66 -46.54
C ASP A 494 -32.36 -9.32 -47.70
N ASP A 495 -31.06 -9.58 -47.48
CA ASP A 495 -29.92 -9.28 -48.39
C ASP A 495 -29.70 -7.79 -48.72
N GLN A 496 -30.39 -6.86 -48.04
CA GLN A 496 -30.17 -5.41 -48.17
C GLN A 496 -29.38 -4.86 -46.99
N LEU A 497 -28.29 -4.15 -47.28
CA LEU A 497 -27.51 -3.41 -46.27
C LEU A 497 -28.37 -2.29 -45.68
N VAL A 498 -28.55 -2.30 -44.37
CA VAL A 498 -29.30 -1.27 -43.65
C VAL A 498 -28.41 -0.07 -43.39
N GLU A 499 -28.85 1.10 -43.85
CA GLU A 499 -28.16 2.37 -43.63
C GLU A 499 -28.54 2.95 -42.26
N LEU A 500 -27.71 2.67 -41.24
CA LEU A 500 -27.97 3.07 -39.86
C LEU A 500 -28.04 4.60 -39.64
N GLN A 501 -27.47 5.40 -40.54
CA GLN A 501 -27.64 6.86 -40.52
C GLN A 501 -29.10 7.28 -40.73
N SER A 502 -29.84 6.55 -41.58
CA SER A 502 -31.27 6.77 -41.81
C SER A 502 -32.11 6.33 -40.60
N VAL A 503 -31.60 5.40 -39.78
CA VAL A 503 -32.22 5.02 -38.50
C VAL A 503 -32.04 6.12 -37.46
N GLU A 504 -30.85 6.74 -37.38
CA GLU A 504 -30.59 7.90 -36.50
C GLU A 504 -31.54 9.06 -36.81
N GLN A 505 -31.89 9.25 -38.08
CA GLN A 505 -32.84 10.27 -38.55
C GLN A 505 -34.32 9.88 -38.38
N GLY A 506 -34.62 8.69 -37.86
CA GLY A 506 -35.98 8.21 -37.64
C GLY A 506 -36.71 7.75 -38.90
N MET A 507 -36.01 7.47 -40.00
CA MET A 507 -36.60 7.09 -41.29
C MET A 507 -36.71 5.57 -41.51
N LEU A 508 -35.78 4.76 -40.95
CA LEU A 508 -35.63 3.32 -41.29
C LEU A 508 -35.64 2.37 -40.07
N GLY A 509 -36.52 2.60 -39.10
CA GLY A 509 -36.66 1.75 -37.91
C GLY A 509 -36.68 2.56 -36.62
N SER A 510 -36.47 1.90 -35.49
CA SER A 510 -36.41 2.55 -34.17
C SER A 510 -35.32 1.94 -33.30
N PHE A 511 -34.83 2.69 -32.31
CA PHE A 511 -33.80 2.21 -31.39
C PHE A 511 -34.00 2.77 -29.98
N GLU A 512 -33.55 2.01 -28.98
CA GLU A 512 -33.48 2.47 -27.59
C GLU A 512 -32.11 2.15 -27.00
N ASN A 513 -31.48 3.11 -26.33
CA ASN A 513 -30.18 2.98 -25.65
C ASN A 513 -28.98 2.59 -26.54
N VAL A 514 -29.17 2.52 -27.86
CA VAL A 514 -28.10 2.27 -28.84
C VAL A 514 -27.35 3.56 -29.10
N SER A 515 -26.01 3.51 -29.10
CA SER A 515 -25.20 4.61 -29.60
C SER A 515 -24.77 4.30 -31.04
N LEU A 516 -25.34 5.06 -31.98
CA LEU A 516 -25.05 4.93 -33.40
C LEU A 516 -23.74 5.64 -33.77
N ASP A 517 -23.10 5.18 -34.85
CA ASP A 517 -21.84 5.70 -35.38
C ASP A 517 -20.66 5.68 -34.39
N MET A 518 -20.63 4.68 -33.52
CA MET A 518 -19.60 4.51 -32.50
C MET A 518 -19.49 3.04 -32.11
N CYS A 519 -18.26 2.58 -31.84
CA CYS A 519 -18.04 1.31 -31.17
C CYS A 519 -17.18 1.49 -29.92
N ALA A 520 -17.81 1.47 -28.75
CA ALA A 520 -17.19 1.86 -27.48
C ALA A 520 -16.95 0.68 -26.51
N ILE A 521 -16.69 -0.53 -27.02
CA ILE A 521 -16.23 -1.62 -26.14
C ILE A 521 -14.84 -1.30 -25.55
N ILE A 522 -14.59 -1.82 -24.35
CA ILE A 522 -13.37 -1.56 -23.58
C ILE A 522 -12.75 -2.92 -23.24
N ASP A 523 -11.47 -3.11 -23.51
CA ASP A 523 -10.69 -4.22 -22.97
C ASP A 523 -10.22 -3.85 -21.56
N ARG A 524 -10.92 -4.36 -20.55
CA ARG A 524 -10.67 -4.15 -19.12
C ARG A 524 -9.53 -5.01 -18.57
N CYS A 525 -8.97 -5.91 -19.38
CA CYS A 525 -7.78 -6.69 -19.05
C CYS A 525 -6.50 -6.07 -19.61
N VAL A 526 -6.57 -4.90 -20.27
CA VAL A 526 -5.41 -4.19 -20.81
C VAL A 526 -5.42 -2.73 -20.35
N PRO A 527 -4.47 -2.30 -19.50
CA PRO A 527 -3.40 -3.12 -18.90
C PRO A 527 -3.96 -4.19 -17.94
N ASN A 528 -3.18 -5.25 -17.70
CA ASN A 528 -3.62 -6.31 -16.80
C ASN A 528 -3.58 -5.80 -15.35
N HIS A 529 -4.76 -5.60 -14.76
CA HIS A 529 -4.93 -5.18 -13.37
C HIS A 529 -4.82 -6.33 -12.36
N CYS A 530 -4.63 -7.57 -12.82
CA CYS A 530 -4.37 -8.71 -11.96
C CYS A 530 -2.88 -8.79 -11.64
N GLU A 531 -2.54 -8.55 -10.38
CA GLU A 531 -1.18 -8.52 -9.88
C GLU A 531 -0.60 -9.93 -9.71
N HIS A 532 0.72 -10.01 -9.49
CA HIS A 532 1.44 -11.26 -9.17
C HIS A 532 1.20 -12.42 -10.16
N GLY A 533 1.09 -12.10 -11.46
CA GLY A 533 0.87 -13.09 -12.51
C GLY A 533 -0.55 -13.66 -12.59
N GLY A 534 -1.52 -13.03 -11.90
CA GLY A 534 -2.93 -13.40 -11.97
C GLY A 534 -3.49 -13.34 -13.39
N LYS A 535 -4.32 -14.34 -13.75
CA LYS A 535 -4.95 -14.40 -15.08
C LYS A 535 -6.21 -13.55 -15.11
N CYS A 536 -6.26 -12.59 -16.03
CA CYS A 536 -7.43 -11.73 -16.24
C CYS A 536 -8.44 -12.37 -17.22
N SER A 537 -9.72 -12.27 -16.87
CA SER A 537 -10.87 -12.58 -17.72
C SER A 537 -11.88 -11.44 -17.63
N GLN A 538 -12.74 -11.24 -18.64
CA GLN A 538 -13.66 -10.10 -18.64
C GLN A 538 -15.01 -10.36 -19.31
N THR A 539 -15.95 -9.50 -18.97
CA THR A 539 -17.24 -9.24 -19.63
C THR A 539 -17.27 -7.77 -20.07
N GLY A 540 -18.37 -7.31 -20.68
CA GLY A 540 -18.48 -5.92 -21.13
C GLY A 540 -18.44 -4.88 -20.00
N ASP A 541 -18.78 -5.27 -18.78
CA ASP A 541 -18.94 -4.40 -17.61
C ASP A 541 -17.91 -4.65 -16.51
N MET A 542 -17.36 -5.87 -16.38
CA MET A 542 -16.40 -6.22 -15.32
C MET A 542 -15.25 -7.09 -15.81
N PHE A 543 -14.12 -7.06 -15.10
CA PHE A 543 -13.06 -8.07 -15.25
C PHE A 543 -12.97 -8.94 -13.99
N LYS A 544 -12.30 -10.08 -14.03
CA LYS A 544 -12.06 -11.00 -12.92
C LYS A 544 -10.62 -11.51 -12.98
N CYS A 545 -9.99 -11.58 -11.83
CA CYS A 545 -8.66 -12.13 -11.67
C CYS A 545 -8.74 -13.54 -11.08
N ALA A 546 -8.09 -14.50 -11.72
CA ALA A 546 -7.84 -15.81 -11.16
C ALA A 546 -6.46 -15.79 -10.47
N CYS A 547 -6.47 -15.86 -9.13
CA CYS A 547 -5.27 -15.80 -8.29
C CYS A 547 -4.72 -17.18 -7.89
N GLU A 548 -5.34 -18.26 -8.37
CA GLU A 548 -4.92 -19.63 -8.04
C GLU A 548 -3.47 -19.89 -8.47
N GLY A 549 -2.67 -20.41 -7.54
CA GLY A 549 -1.26 -20.71 -7.77
C GLY A 549 -0.30 -19.53 -7.67
N THR A 550 -0.78 -18.31 -7.39
CA THR A 550 0.07 -17.09 -7.28
C THR A 550 0.66 -16.88 -5.88
N GLY A 551 0.05 -17.44 -4.82
CA GLY A 551 0.37 -17.08 -3.43
C GLY A 551 -0.39 -15.86 -2.91
N TYR A 552 -1.21 -15.24 -3.76
CA TYR A 552 -1.98 -14.03 -3.48
C TYR A 552 -3.49 -14.25 -3.60
N SER A 553 -4.26 -13.31 -3.05
CA SER A 553 -5.72 -13.33 -2.97
C SER A 553 -6.33 -11.91 -3.11
N GLY A 554 -7.66 -11.82 -3.07
CA GLY A 554 -8.39 -10.57 -3.28
C GLY A 554 -8.83 -10.36 -4.72
N ALA A 555 -9.59 -9.30 -4.98
CA ALA A 555 -10.21 -9.06 -6.29
C ALA A 555 -9.22 -8.83 -7.44
N THR A 556 -8.00 -8.38 -7.12
CA THR A 556 -6.90 -8.09 -8.05
C THR A 556 -5.64 -8.92 -7.78
N CYS A 557 -5.71 -9.95 -6.93
CA CYS A 557 -4.55 -10.73 -6.48
C CYS A 557 -3.48 -9.88 -5.77
N HIS A 558 -3.90 -8.85 -5.05
CA HIS A 558 -3.02 -7.89 -4.36
C HIS A 558 -2.65 -8.33 -2.93
N ASN A 559 -3.51 -9.08 -2.25
CA ASN A 559 -3.30 -9.45 -0.85
C ASN A 559 -2.49 -10.73 -0.72
N SER A 560 -1.35 -10.67 -0.04
CA SER A 560 -0.61 -11.89 0.32
C SER A 560 -1.46 -12.85 1.15
N MET A 561 -1.33 -14.15 0.88
CA MET A 561 -1.91 -15.19 1.73
C MET A 561 -1.01 -15.56 2.91
N TYR A 562 0.20 -15.00 2.99
CA TYR A 562 1.22 -15.37 3.96
C TYR A 562 1.55 -14.21 4.91
N GLU A 563 2.06 -14.52 6.09
CA GLU A 563 2.50 -13.49 7.04
C GLU A 563 3.88 -12.95 6.64
N GLN A 564 4.23 -11.78 7.14
CA GLN A 564 5.42 -11.07 6.67
C GLN A 564 6.71 -11.57 7.34
N SER A 565 6.57 -12.16 8.53
CA SER A 565 7.71 -12.68 9.28
C SER A 565 7.34 -13.83 10.22
N CYS A 566 8.37 -14.51 10.72
CA CYS A 566 8.21 -15.52 11.77
C CYS A 566 7.65 -14.93 13.08
N GLU A 567 7.92 -13.65 13.37
CA GLU A 567 7.46 -13.00 14.61
C GLU A 567 5.93 -12.85 14.59
N GLU A 568 5.36 -12.53 13.42
CA GLU A 568 3.93 -12.42 13.22
C GLU A 568 3.21 -13.77 13.42
N TYR A 569 3.73 -14.85 12.82
CA TYR A 569 3.18 -16.20 13.03
C TYR A 569 3.19 -16.64 14.51
N LYS A 570 4.24 -16.29 15.24
CA LYS A 570 4.34 -16.55 16.68
C LYS A 570 3.25 -15.82 17.46
N HIS A 571 2.98 -14.55 17.14
CA HIS A 571 1.90 -13.78 17.78
C HIS A 571 0.49 -14.28 17.42
N LEU A 572 0.36 -15.07 16.36
CA LEU A 572 -0.85 -15.85 16.03
C LEU A 572 -0.90 -17.22 16.75
N GLY A 573 0.04 -17.52 17.65
CA GLY A 573 0.09 -18.78 18.41
C GLY A 573 0.63 -19.98 17.63
N ARG A 574 1.31 -19.78 16.49
CA ARG A 574 1.91 -20.87 15.70
C ARG A 574 3.24 -21.33 16.32
N SER A 575 3.53 -22.63 16.19
CA SER A 575 4.74 -23.28 16.72
C SER A 575 5.93 -23.24 15.73
N SER A 576 7.10 -23.75 16.13
CA SER A 576 8.27 -23.82 15.23
C SER A 576 8.01 -24.79 14.06
N ASN A 577 8.02 -24.28 12.82
CA ASN A 577 7.84 -25.06 11.59
C ASN A 577 8.41 -24.29 10.37
N THR A 578 8.28 -24.87 9.18
CA THR A 578 8.56 -24.18 7.92
C THR A 578 7.30 -23.47 7.42
N TYR A 579 7.41 -22.17 7.21
CA TYR A 579 6.32 -21.30 6.75
C TYR A 579 6.69 -20.62 5.44
N TRP A 580 5.68 -20.23 4.67
CA TRP A 580 5.85 -19.22 3.63
C TRP A 580 5.76 -17.86 4.30
N ILE A 581 6.64 -16.94 3.93
CA ILE A 581 6.57 -15.54 4.35
C ILE A 581 6.62 -14.63 3.14
N ASP A 582 6.05 -13.44 3.34
CA ASP A 582 6.00 -12.39 2.34
C ASP A 582 6.32 -11.02 2.96
N PRO A 583 7.61 -10.66 3.08
CA PRO A 583 8.05 -9.43 3.74
C PRO A 583 7.51 -8.14 3.12
N ASP A 584 7.38 -8.06 1.79
CA ASP A 584 6.85 -6.89 1.08
C ASP A 584 5.32 -6.92 0.91
N SER A 585 4.67 -8.04 1.23
CA SER A 585 3.21 -8.20 1.36
C SER A 585 2.46 -7.95 0.07
N SER A 586 2.23 -6.70 -0.31
CA SER A 586 1.59 -6.36 -1.59
C SER A 586 2.59 -5.77 -2.59
N GLY A 587 3.87 -5.91 -2.27
CA GLY A 587 4.98 -5.55 -3.14
C GLY A 587 5.17 -6.57 -4.28
N PRO A 588 6.00 -6.24 -5.28
CA PRO A 588 6.06 -6.97 -6.55
C PRO A 588 6.78 -8.32 -6.46
N LEU A 589 7.32 -8.71 -5.31
CA LEU A 589 8.15 -9.90 -5.17
C LEU A 589 7.31 -11.13 -4.79
N GLU A 590 7.75 -12.32 -5.15
CA GLU A 590 7.02 -13.55 -4.79
C GLU A 590 7.31 -13.98 -3.33
N PRO A 591 6.35 -14.62 -2.64
CA PRO A 591 6.58 -15.19 -1.32
C PRO A 591 7.61 -16.31 -1.36
N PHE A 592 8.28 -16.57 -0.24
CA PHE A 592 9.29 -17.63 -0.15
C PHE A 592 9.24 -18.39 1.18
N ARG A 593 9.86 -19.57 1.21
CA ARG A 593 9.84 -20.44 2.40
C ARG A 593 10.97 -20.14 3.37
N VAL A 594 10.65 -20.14 4.66
CA VAL A 594 11.60 -19.99 5.77
C VAL A 594 11.30 -20.99 6.88
N THR A 595 12.32 -21.34 7.68
CA THR A 595 12.15 -22.19 8.86
C THR A 595 12.20 -21.33 10.12
N CYS A 596 11.10 -21.27 10.86
CA CYS A 596 11.01 -20.52 12.11
C CYS A 596 11.30 -21.46 13.29
N VAL A 597 12.34 -21.18 14.09
CA VAL A 597 12.74 -22.01 15.25
C VAL A 597 12.95 -21.13 16.48
N ASN A 598 12.26 -21.39 17.60
CA ASN A 598 12.47 -20.73 18.90
C ASN A 598 12.86 -19.23 18.80
N LEU A 599 12.05 -18.41 18.12
CA LEU A 599 12.24 -16.94 18.03
C LEU A 599 13.42 -16.47 17.14
N THR A 600 13.93 -17.32 16.27
CA THR A 600 14.92 -16.95 15.24
C THR A 600 14.45 -17.44 13.86
N MET A 601 14.57 -16.57 12.86
CA MET A 601 14.39 -16.97 11.47
C MET A 601 15.66 -17.70 11.03
N LYS A 602 15.53 -19.00 10.74
CA LYS A 602 16.54 -19.71 9.96
C LYS A 602 16.08 -19.67 8.52
N THR A 603 16.66 -18.77 7.75
CA THR A 603 16.39 -18.69 6.32
C THR A 603 17.05 -19.90 5.67
N VAL A 604 16.22 -20.84 5.22
CA VAL A 604 16.64 -21.87 4.28
C VAL A 604 15.81 -21.65 3.04
N THR A 605 16.45 -21.30 1.92
CA THR A 605 16.02 -21.73 0.57
C THR A 605 16.99 -21.21 -0.48
N PRO A 606 17.16 -21.85 -1.67
CA PRO A 606 16.78 -23.19 -2.11
C PRO A 606 18.02 -24.05 -2.47
N ASN A 607 17.95 -25.36 -2.23
CA ASN A 607 18.72 -26.38 -2.98
C ASN A 607 20.23 -26.14 -3.20
N GLN A 608 21.00 -25.71 -2.20
CA GLN A 608 22.46 -25.85 -2.27
C GLN A 608 22.83 -27.27 -1.85
N GLN A 609 22.81 -28.18 -2.83
CA GLN A 609 23.67 -29.35 -2.79
C GLN A 609 25.08 -28.88 -2.43
N MET A 610 25.83 -29.68 -1.68
CA MET A 610 27.29 -29.54 -1.60
C MET A 610 27.81 -29.44 -3.03
N LEU A 611 28.12 -28.22 -3.48
CA LEU A 611 28.72 -28.00 -4.79
C LEU A 611 30.15 -28.50 -4.63
N ASN A 612 30.37 -29.79 -4.90
CA ASN A 612 31.69 -30.33 -5.24
C ASN A 612 32.07 -29.72 -6.59
N VAL A 613 32.46 -28.45 -6.56
CA VAL A 613 32.66 -27.66 -7.75
C VAL A 613 34.14 -27.36 -7.89
N VAL A 614 34.76 -28.20 -8.71
CA VAL A 614 35.93 -27.82 -9.49
C VAL A 614 35.38 -26.96 -10.64
N LEU A 615 35.34 -25.62 -10.50
CA LEU A 615 34.94 -24.72 -11.59
C LEU A 615 36.03 -23.72 -11.94
N THR A 616 36.46 -23.83 -13.20
CA THR A 616 36.81 -22.68 -14.04
C THR A 616 35.57 -21.80 -14.23
N CYS A 617 35.62 -20.56 -13.71
CA CYS A 617 34.73 -19.42 -13.99
C CYS A 617 33.28 -19.72 -14.40
N ARG A 618 32.39 -19.96 -13.42
CA ARG A 618 30.97 -19.56 -13.52
C ARG A 618 30.48 -19.09 -12.14
N ALA A 619 29.95 -17.87 -12.09
CA ALA A 619 29.33 -17.30 -10.90
C ALA A 619 27.99 -18.00 -10.62
N ALA A 620 27.82 -18.56 -9.43
CA ALA A 620 26.51 -19.00 -8.95
C ALA A 620 25.75 -17.76 -8.43
N HIS A 621 24.81 -17.24 -9.22
CA HIS A 621 23.93 -16.17 -8.78
C HIS A 621 22.87 -16.73 -7.82
N VAL A 622 22.93 -16.33 -6.54
CA VAL A 622 21.88 -16.58 -5.55
C VAL A 622 21.25 -15.24 -5.19
N PHE A 623 20.29 -14.78 -5.98
CA PHE A 623 19.60 -13.51 -5.74
C PHE A 623 18.10 -13.75 -5.57
N VAL A 624 17.60 -13.60 -4.35
CA VAL A 624 16.17 -13.40 -4.07
C VAL A 624 16.07 -12.08 -3.32
N ILE A 625 15.53 -11.04 -3.96
CA ILE A 625 15.43 -9.67 -3.43
C ILE A 625 14.69 -9.67 -2.07
N GLN A 626 13.75 -10.59 -1.87
CA GLN A 626 13.03 -10.78 -0.59
C GLN A 626 13.93 -11.07 0.61
N VAL A 627 15.08 -11.74 0.42
CA VAL A 627 16.01 -12.06 1.51
C VAL A 627 16.66 -10.79 2.06
N ASN A 628 16.80 -9.75 1.24
CA ASN A 628 17.29 -8.45 1.69
C ASN A 628 16.28 -7.73 2.60
N ALA A 629 14.97 -7.89 2.35
CA ALA A 629 13.93 -7.32 3.21
C ALA A 629 14.00 -7.93 4.62
N VAL A 630 14.11 -9.26 4.71
CA VAL A 630 14.34 -9.98 5.99
C VAL A 630 15.61 -9.52 6.68
N THR A 631 16.72 -9.43 5.95
CA THR A 631 18.01 -9.01 6.53
C THR A 631 17.93 -7.58 7.07
N SER A 632 17.18 -6.70 6.39
CA SER A 632 17.01 -5.30 6.79
C SER A 632 16.13 -5.16 8.03
N SER A 633 15.04 -5.94 8.13
CA SER A 633 14.14 -5.93 9.28
C SER A 633 14.72 -6.61 10.52
N ALA A 634 15.62 -7.59 10.34
CA ALA A 634 16.26 -8.29 11.45
C ALA A 634 17.13 -7.37 12.32
N GLU A 635 17.24 -7.68 13.60
CA GLU A 635 18.16 -7.02 14.54
C GLU A 635 19.59 -7.52 14.38
N PHE A 636 19.74 -8.83 14.17
CA PHE A 636 21.02 -9.52 14.03
C PHE A 636 20.91 -10.58 12.92
N CYS A 637 21.96 -10.73 12.11
CA CYS A 637 22.06 -11.82 11.14
C CYS A 637 23.48 -12.40 11.12
N GLU A 638 23.55 -13.71 10.93
CA GLU A 638 24.80 -14.45 10.81
C GLU A 638 24.77 -15.45 9.64
N GLN A 639 25.93 -15.70 9.04
CA GLN A 639 26.07 -16.70 7.97
C GLN A 639 27.43 -17.40 8.07
N HIS A 640 27.42 -18.73 7.95
CA HIS A 640 28.65 -19.53 8.00
C HIS A 640 29.35 -19.55 6.64
N VAL A 641 30.67 -19.41 6.62
CA VAL A 641 31.51 -19.63 5.43
C VAL A 641 32.72 -20.49 5.79
N ALA A 642 33.07 -21.43 4.92
CA ALA A 642 34.26 -22.26 5.07
C ALA A 642 35.01 -22.41 3.73
N TYR A 643 36.32 -22.25 3.79
CA TYR A 643 37.23 -22.43 2.68
C TYR A 643 38.19 -23.58 3.01
N MET A 644 38.05 -24.70 2.32
CA MET A 644 38.99 -25.81 2.39
C MET A 644 39.96 -25.73 1.22
N CYS A 645 41.24 -25.92 1.47
CA CYS A 645 42.29 -25.72 0.46
C CYS A 645 43.30 -26.87 0.46
N TYR A 646 43.84 -27.13 -0.73
CA TYR A 646 44.99 -27.98 -0.97
C TYR A 646 45.92 -27.23 -1.93
N LYS A 647 47.08 -26.78 -1.44
CA LYS A 647 47.97 -25.86 -2.17
C LYS A 647 47.24 -24.65 -2.79
N SER A 648 46.29 -24.07 -2.06
CA SER A 648 45.50 -22.92 -2.52
C SER A 648 45.46 -21.84 -1.45
N ARG A 649 45.85 -20.61 -1.81
CA ARG A 649 45.91 -19.46 -0.89
C ARG A 649 44.57 -18.72 -0.85
N LEU A 650 44.22 -18.21 0.33
CA LEU A 650 42.95 -17.54 0.57
C LEU A 650 43.13 -16.01 0.48
N LEU A 651 43.87 -15.42 1.41
CA LEU A 651 44.06 -13.97 1.52
C LEU A 651 45.45 -13.52 1.09
N ASN A 652 46.42 -14.43 0.97
CA ASN A 652 47.81 -14.10 0.65
C ASN A 652 48.15 -14.32 -0.84
N SER A 653 48.67 -13.28 -1.52
CA SER A 653 49.13 -13.33 -2.92
C SER A 653 50.50 -12.67 -3.08
N THR A 654 51.20 -13.00 -4.17
CA THR A 654 52.53 -12.46 -4.51
C THR A 654 52.51 -10.96 -4.84
N ASP A 655 51.36 -10.39 -5.16
CA ASP A 655 51.13 -8.98 -5.46
C ASP A 655 50.55 -8.19 -4.27
N GLY A 656 50.33 -8.85 -3.13
CA GLY A 656 49.73 -8.25 -1.94
C GLY A 656 48.20 -8.10 -1.98
N SER A 657 47.53 -8.51 -3.07
CA SER A 657 46.07 -8.48 -3.19
C SER A 657 45.43 -9.80 -2.74
N PRO A 658 44.26 -9.82 -2.07
CA PRO A 658 43.66 -11.07 -1.63
C PRO A 658 43.20 -11.95 -2.81
N SER A 659 43.66 -13.20 -2.86
CA SER A 659 43.34 -14.15 -3.93
C SER A 659 41.86 -14.55 -3.96
N THR A 660 41.16 -14.54 -2.82
CA THR A 660 39.76 -14.93 -2.69
C THR A 660 38.98 -13.85 -1.93
N TRP A 661 37.76 -13.55 -2.40
CA TRP A 661 36.85 -12.61 -1.75
C TRP A 661 35.40 -13.05 -1.92
N TRP A 662 34.52 -12.51 -1.10
CA TRP A 662 33.08 -12.72 -1.25
C TRP A 662 32.36 -11.41 -1.55
N VAL A 663 31.16 -11.52 -2.12
CA VAL A 663 30.33 -10.39 -2.53
C VAL A 663 29.06 -10.40 -1.69
N GLY A 664 28.72 -9.22 -1.14
CA GLY A 664 27.58 -9.02 -0.27
C GLY A 664 26.30 -8.61 -1.01
N ARG A 665 25.31 -8.14 -0.24
CA ARG A 665 23.99 -7.70 -0.75
C ARG A 665 24.01 -6.43 -1.61
N GLY A 666 24.98 -5.54 -1.41
CA GLY A 666 25.14 -4.30 -2.19
C GLY A 666 26.11 -4.44 -3.36
N ASN A 667 26.46 -5.68 -3.73
CA ASN A 667 27.43 -6.01 -4.78
C ASN A 667 28.86 -5.51 -4.48
N GLU A 668 29.16 -5.20 -3.22
CA GLU A 668 30.51 -4.84 -2.76
C GLU A 668 31.39 -6.08 -2.48
N LYS A 669 32.71 -5.92 -2.68
CA LYS A 669 33.71 -6.97 -2.43
C LYS A 669 34.20 -6.91 -0.99
N HIS A 670 34.20 -8.06 -0.32
CA HIS A 670 34.64 -8.22 1.06
C HIS A 670 35.85 -9.15 1.17
N PHE A 671 36.92 -8.65 1.80
CA PHE A 671 38.22 -9.34 1.92
C PHE A 671 38.50 -9.91 3.32
N TYR A 672 37.53 -9.80 4.23
CA TYR A 672 37.59 -10.47 5.52
C TYR A 672 36.88 -11.82 5.44
N TRP A 673 37.31 -12.79 6.24
CA TRP A 673 36.75 -14.15 6.24
C TRP A 673 36.01 -14.47 7.54
N GLY A 674 35.38 -15.64 7.60
CA GLY A 674 34.62 -16.10 8.77
C GLY A 674 35.42 -15.99 10.07
N GLY A 675 34.79 -15.42 11.12
CA GLY A 675 35.44 -15.16 12.41
C GLY A 675 36.29 -13.87 12.48
N SER A 676 36.34 -13.08 11.41
CA SER A 676 37.03 -11.78 11.34
C SER A 676 36.06 -10.63 11.02
N GLY A 677 36.48 -9.38 11.28
CA GLY A 677 35.70 -8.16 11.01
C GLY A 677 36.08 -7.44 9.70
N PRO A 678 35.23 -6.54 9.18
CA PRO A 678 35.52 -5.70 8.02
C PRO A 678 36.84 -4.97 8.16
N GLY A 679 37.61 -4.95 7.08
CA GLY A 679 38.95 -4.35 7.05
C GLY A 679 40.06 -5.21 7.68
N VAL A 680 39.74 -6.36 8.27
CA VAL A 680 40.72 -7.24 8.90
C VAL A 680 41.02 -8.44 8.00
N GLN A 681 42.17 -8.40 7.33
CA GLN A 681 42.69 -9.45 6.43
C GLN A 681 43.29 -10.63 7.21
N LYS A 682 42.51 -11.20 8.13
CA LYS A 682 42.88 -12.39 8.91
C LYS A 682 41.68 -13.34 8.95
N CYS A 683 41.95 -14.63 9.13
CA CYS A 683 40.94 -15.63 9.43
C CYS A 683 40.77 -15.78 10.95
N ALA A 684 39.74 -16.52 11.38
CA ALA A 684 39.50 -16.83 12.80
C ALA A 684 40.79 -17.26 13.53
N CYS A 685 41.57 -18.17 12.94
CA CYS A 685 42.82 -18.64 13.54
C CYS A 685 43.88 -17.54 13.71
N GLY A 686 43.88 -16.54 12.83
CA GLY A 686 44.81 -15.41 12.86
C GLY A 686 44.43 -14.37 13.90
N ILE A 687 43.15 -14.28 14.26
CA ILE A 687 42.64 -13.48 15.38
C ILE A 687 42.99 -14.18 16.70
N GLU A 688 42.73 -15.48 16.79
CA GLU A 688 42.97 -16.30 17.99
C GLU A 688 44.46 -16.66 18.20
N ARG A 689 45.33 -16.37 17.21
CA ARG A 689 46.77 -16.70 17.20
C ARG A 689 47.05 -18.19 17.34
N ASN A 690 46.22 -19.03 16.74
CA ASN A 690 46.33 -20.49 16.77
C ASN A 690 46.39 -21.14 15.37
N CYS A 691 46.71 -20.38 14.32
CA CYS A 691 46.90 -20.94 12.97
C CYS A 691 48.03 -22.00 12.97
N THR A 692 47.89 -22.99 12.09
CA THR A 692 48.83 -24.12 11.96
C THR A 692 50.27 -23.66 11.77
N ASP A 693 50.48 -22.62 10.97
CA ASP A 693 51.77 -21.96 10.80
C ASP A 693 51.65 -20.52 11.33
N PRO A 694 52.38 -20.14 12.40
CA PRO A 694 52.27 -18.84 13.03
C PRO A 694 52.75 -17.67 12.15
N ARG A 695 53.37 -17.94 10.99
CA ARG A 695 53.77 -16.92 10.01
C ARG A 695 52.63 -16.40 9.15
N TYR A 696 51.51 -17.12 9.10
CA TYR A 696 50.35 -16.77 8.27
C TYR A 696 49.13 -16.46 9.13
N TYR A 697 48.21 -15.66 8.57
CA TYR A 697 46.99 -15.23 9.26
C TYR A 697 45.74 -16.08 8.91
N CYS A 698 45.91 -17.08 8.04
CA CYS A 698 44.94 -18.09 7.65
C CYS A 698 45.68 -19.41 7.42
N ASN A 699 45.03 -20.54 7.72
CA ASN A 699 45.64 -21.86 7.53
C ASN A 699 45.93 -22.16 6.04
N CYS A 700 45.07 -21.67 5.14
CA CYS A 700 45.19 -21.89 3.70
C CYS A 700 46.30 -21.07 3.04
N ASP A 701 46.71 -19.96 3.65
CA ASP A 701 47.80 -19.13 3.13
C ASP A 701 49.18 -19.78 3.29
N ALA A 702 49.28 -20.88 4.07
CA ALA A 702 50.50 -21.66 4.22
C ALA A 702 50.84 -22.53 2.99
N ASP A 703 49.94 -22.60 1.98
CA ASP A 703 50.17 -23.25 0.68
C ASP A 703 50.68 -24.71 0.79
N LEU A 704 50.11 -25.47 1.74
CA LEU A 704 50.55 -26.82 2.06
C LEU A 704 49.92 -27.87 1.11
N SER A 705 50.66 -28.95 0.84
CA SER A 705 50.17 -30.15 0.14
C SER A 705 49.32 -31.06 1.04
N GLN A 706 48.52 -30.46 1.93
CA GLN A 706 47.61 -31.11 2.86
C GLN A 706 46.34 -30.28 2.92
N TRP A 707 45.20 -30.95 3.11
CA TRP A 707 43.93 -30.25 3.27
C TRP A 707 43.95 -29.41 4.56
N LYS A 708 43.70 -28.11 4.39
CA LYS A 708 43.52 -27.15 5.47
C LYS A 708 42.18 -26.45 5.30
N GLU A 709 41.69 -25.87 6.38
CA GLU A 709 40.39 -25.20 6.42
C GLU A 709 40.49 -23.88 7.20
N ASP A 710 39.85 -22.86 6.65
CA ASP A 710 39.53 -21.62 7.31
C ASP A 710 38.02 -21.41 7.26
N ALA A 711 37.37 -21.53 8.42
CA ALA A 711 35.92 -21.44 8.58
C ALA A 711 35.53 -20.45 9.67
N GLY A 712 34.33 -19.90 9.59
CA GLY A 712 33.75 -19.09 10.66
C GLY A 712 32.45 -18.39 10.27
N MET A 713 31.94 -17.59 11.19
CA MET A 713 30.69 -16.84 11.01
C MET A 713 30.96 -15.41 10.52
N LEU A 714 30.19 -14.98 9.54
CA LEU A 714 30.02 -13.59 9.14
C LEU A 714 28.85 -13.02 9.94
N MET A 715 29.05 -11.92 10.67
CA MET A 715 28.03 -11.34 11.58
C MET A 715 27.64 -9.90 11.24
N TYR A 716 28.25 -9.33 10.18
CA TYR A 716 27.98 -7.96 9.77
C TYR A 716 26.76 -7.93 8.85
N LYS A 717 25.59 -7.71 9.47
CA LYS A 717 24.27 -7.69 8.82
C LYS A 717 24.26 -6.87 7.53
N ASP A 718 24.94 -5.73 7.51
CA ASP A 718 24.87 -4.82 6.36
C ASP A 718 25.56 -5.34 5.09
N HIS A 719 26.42 -6.35 5.23
CA HIS A 719 27.11 -7.01 4.12
C HIS A 719 26.42 -8.32 3.70
N LEU A 720 25.62 -8.92 4.58
CA LEU A 720 24.92 -10.19 4.35
C LEU A 720 23.63 -9.98 3.53
N PRO A 721 23.14 -11.01 2.81
CA PRO A 721 23.72 -12.35 2.63
C PRO A 721 24.93 -12.38 1.67
N VAL A 722 25.73 -13.44 1.77
CA VAL A 722 26.75 -13.78 0.76
C VAL A 722 26.04 -14.14 -0.54
N SER A 723 26.20 -13.30 -1.56
CA SER A 723 25.58 -13.47 -2.89
C SER A 723 26.48 -14.25 -3.86
N GLN A 724 27.80 -14.11 -3.70
CA GLN A 724 28.81 -14.78 -4.51
C GLN A 724 30.11 -14.92 -3.72
N VAL A 725 30.93 -15.93 -4.06
CA VAL A 725 32.33 -16.03 -3.64
C VAL A 725 33.19 -16.26 -4.87
N VAL A 726 34.32 -15.55 -4.95
CA VAL A 726 35.27 -15.62 -6.05
C VAL A 726 36.59 -16.19 -5.53
N VAL A 727 37.05 -17.28 -6.14
CA VAL A 727 38.29 -17.97 -5.77
C VAL A 727 39.34 -17.75 -6.87
N GLY A 728 40.48 -17.15 -6.53
CA GLY A 728 41.52 -16.77 -7.51
C GLY A 728 42.68 -17.76 -7.64
N ASP A 729 43.14 -18.39 -6.55
CA ASP A 729 44.32 -19.29 -6.58
C ASP A 729 43.93 -20.75 -6.90
N VAL A 730 43.23 -20.98 -8.02
CA VAL A 730 42.88 -22.33 -8.52
C VAL A 730 43.43 -22.61 -9.92
N HIS A 731 44.08 -21.62 -10.54
CA HIS A 731 44.69 -21.77 -11.87
C HIS A 731 46.10 -22.39 -11.85
N ARG A 732 46.73 -22.45 -10.66
CA ARG A 732 48.05 -23.06 -10.47
C ARG A 732 47.96 -24.58 -10.42
N SER A 733 48.86 -25.27 -11.11
CA SER A 733 48.88 -26.74 -11.18
C SER A 733 48.97 -27.39 -9.79
N GLY A 734 47.97 -28.21 -9.45
CA GLY A 734 47.86 -28.90 -8.17
C GLY A 734 47.25 -28.08 -7.04
N SER A 735 46.71 -26.88 -7.33
CA SER A 735 45.90 -26.10 -6.41
C SER A 735 44.43 -26.51 -6.50
N GLU A 736 43.83 -26.85 -5.36
CA GLU A 736 42.41 -27.17 -5.25
C GLU A 736 41.79 -26.43 -4.06
N ALA A 737 40.54 -25.99 -4.22
CA ALA A 737 39.77 -25.36 -3.17
C ALA A 737 38.33 -25.88 -3.16
N ARG A 738 37.73 -26.00 -1.97
CA ARG A 738 36.31 -26.33 -1.76
C ARG A 738 35.69 -25.28 -0.87
N LEU A 739 34.58 -24.72 -1.31
CA LEU A 739 33.88 -23.65 -0.61
C LEU A 739 32.54 -24.17 -0.08
N THR A 740 32.24 -23.82 1.18
CA THR A 740 30.92 -24.02 1.77
C THR A 740 30.36 -22.68 2.24
N VAL A 741 29.16 -22.34 1.79
CA VAL A 741 28.37 -21.22 2.30
C VAL A 741 27.14 -21.80 3.00
N GLY A 742 26.99 -21.49 4.29
CA GLY A 742 25.87 -21.96 5.11
C GLY A 742 24.60 -21.10 4.96
N PRO A 743 23.48 -21.54 5.54
CA PRO A 743 22.23 -20.78 5.52
C PRO A 743 22.35 -19.46 6.29
N LEU A 744 21.66 -18.43 5.82
CA LEU A 744 21.51 -17.16 6.54
C LEU A 744 20.59 -17.36 7.75
N ARG A 745 21.01 -16.89 8.92
CA ARG A 745 20.20 -16.92 10.15
C ARG A 745 20.00 -15.51 10.64
N CYS A 746 18.76 -15.11 10.84
CA CYS A 746 18.41 -13.77 11.28
C CYS A 746 17.50 -13.81 12.51
N GLN A 747 17.70 -12.88 13.43
CA GLN A 747 16.93 -12.74 14.67
C GLN A 747 16.31 -11.35 14.77
N GLY A 748 15.11 -11.29 15.35
CA GLY A 748 14.38 -10.05 15.60
C GLY A 748 13.62 -9.57 14.37
N ASP A 749 12.70 -8.63 14.61
CA ASP A 749 11.90 -7.98 13.57
C ASP A 749 11.61 -6.53 14.00
N ARG A 750 12.48 -5.62 13.58
CA ARG A 750 12.32 -4.19 13.88
C ARG A 750 11.04 -3.60 13.29
N HIS A 751 10.54 -4.15 12.19
CA HIS A 751 9.33 -3.63 11.54
C HIS A 751 8.09 -4.00 12.35
N PHE A 752 8.05 -5.20 12.93
CA PHE A 752 6.96 -5.63 13.80
C PHE A 752 6.90 -4.82 15.11
N TRP A 753 8.05 -4.43 15.66
CA TRP A 753 8.13 -3.65 16.92
C TRP A 753 8.09 -2.13 16.73
N ASN A 754 8.12 -1.65 15.49
CA ASN A 754 7.99 -0.24 15.14
C ASN A 754 6.61 0.32 15.56
N ALA A 755 6.58 1.10 16.64
CA ALA A 755 5.37 1.58 17.29
C ALA A 755 5.50 3.03 17.77
N ALA A 756 4.37 3.72 17.87
CA ALA A 756 4.25 5.04 18.49
C ALA A 756 3.04 5.12 19.41
N SER A 757 3.18 5.86 20.52
CA SER A 757 2.16 6.12 21.53
C SER A 757 1.66 7.57 21.45
N PHE A 758 0.35 7.73 21.28
CA PHE A 758 -0.35 9.00 21.21
C PHE A 758 -0.99 9.28 22.57
N ASN A 759 -0.37 10.17 23.34
CA ASN A 759 -0.75 10.39 24.74
C ASN A 759 -1.75 11.54 24.92
N THR A 760 -1.98 12.34 23.87
CA THR A 760 -2.96 13.43 23.89
C THR A 760 -3.83 13.37 22.64
N PRO A 761 -5.12 13.76 22.71
CA PRO A 761 -5.98 13.86 21.52
C PRO A 761 -5.54 14.93 20.51
N ALA A 762 -4.57 15.77 20.84
CA ALA A 762 -3.99 16.73 19.89
C ALA A 762 -2.73 16.18 19.20
N SER A 763 -2.23 15.01 19.62
CA SER A 763 -0.99 14.43 19.10
C SER A 763 -1.24 13.73 17.77
N TYR A 764 -0.41 14.03 16.77
CA TYR A 764 -0.42 13.33 15.48
C TYR A 764 1.01 13.23 14.91
N LEU A 765 1.26 12.22 14.09
CA LEU A 765 2.42 12.13 13.22
C LEU A 765 2.02 12.53 11.81
N HIS A 766 2.94 13.11 11.05
CA HIS A 766 2.72 13.38 9.63
C HIS A 766 3.86 12.80 8.79
N PHE A 767 3.48 12.28 7.63
CA PHE A 767 4.34 11.70 6.61
C PHE A 767 4.07 12.35 5.24
N PRO A 768 5.01 12.28 4.29
CA PRO A 768 4.76 12.69 2.92
C PRO A 768 3.53 11.98 2.33
N THR A 769 2.84 12.65 1.41
CA THR A 769 1.75 12.04 0.64
C THR A 769 2.28 10.81 -0.12
N PHE A 770 1.51 9.73 -0.15
CA PHE A 770 1.84 8.55 -0.95
C PHE A 770 1.05 8.52 -2.26
N GLN A 771 1.61 7.84 -3.27
CA GLN A 771 0.96 7.70 -4.56
C GLN A 771 -0.15 6.64 -4.49
N ALA A 772 -1.36 7.09 -4.21
CA ALA A 772 -2.58 6.30 -4.26
C ALA A 772 -3.24 6.47 -5.65
N GLU A 773 -2.63 6.00 -6.74
CA GLU A 773 -3.25 6.21 -8.06
C GLU A 773 -4.54 5.39 -8.21
N THR A 774 -4.45 4.11 -8.56
CA THR A 774 -5.62 3.25 -8.78
C THR A 774 -5.88 2.27 -7.63
N SER A 775 -4.92 2.10 -6.74
CA SER A 775 -5.02 1.28 -5.54
C SER A 775 -4.37 1.96 -4.33
N ALA A 776 -4.90 1.65 -3.14
CA ALA A 776 -4.35 2.06 -1.86
C ALA A 776 -4.62 0.96 -0.84
N ASP A 777 -3.57 0.45 -0.21
CA ASP A 777 -3.64 -0.49 0.91
C ASP A 777 -3.00 0.12 2.15
N VAL A 778 -3.69 -0.03 3.28
CA VAL A 778 -3.25 0.44 4.59
C VAL A 778 -3.46 -0.67 5.59
N SER A 779 -2.41 -1.05 6.31
CA SER A 779 -2.49 -2.02 7.40
C SER A 779 -1.72 -1.54 8.62
N PHE A 780 -2.28 -1.79 9.81
CA PHE A 780 -1.64 -1.46 11.08
C PHE A 780 -2.29 -2.24 12.23
N TYR A 781 -1.59 -2.26 13.36
CA TYR A 781 -2.18 -2.67 14.62
C TYR A 781 -2.41 -1.45 15.51
N PHE A 782 -3.52 -1.45 16.25
CA PHE A 782 -3.80 -0.44 17.26
C PHE A 782 -4.10 -1.08 18.62
N LYS A 783 -3.87 -0.31 19.67
CA LYS A 783 -4.22 -0.65 21.06
C LYS A 783 -4.71 0.62 21.74
N THR A 784 -5.89 0.58 22.36
CA THR A 784 -6.51 1.77 22.97
C THR A 784 -7.45 1.41 24.11
N SER A 785 -7.72 2.38 24.98
CA SER A 785 -8.82 2.37 25.95
C SER A 785 -9.92 3.39 25.60
N ALA A 786 -9.70 4.22 24.58
CA ALA A 786 -10.67 5.21 24.12
C ALA A 786 -11.77 4.54 23.26
N SER A 787 -12.99 5.05 23.37
CA SER A 787 -14.14 4.54 22.61
C SER A 787 -14.19 5.06 21.17
N HIS A 788 -13.38 6.06 20.81
CA HIS A 788 -13.35 6.67 19.49
C HIS A 788 -11.99 7.29 19.20
N GLY A 789 -11.67 7.52 17.93
CA GLY A 789 -10.43 8.19 17.51
C GLY A 789 -10.13 7.98 16.03
N VAL A 790 -9.49 8.96 15.39
CA VAL A 790 -9.11 8.88 13.96
C VAL A 790 -7.70 8.29 13.85
N PHE A 791 -7.57 7.12 13.24
CA PHE A 791 -6.28 6.44 13.08
C PHE A 791 -5.42 7.13 12.02
N LEU A 792 -6.00 7.40 10.85
CA LEU A 792 -5.34 8.11 9.78
C LEU A 792 -6.31 8.90 8.90
N GLU A 793 -5.79 9.97 8.32
CA GLU A 793 -6.53 10.86 7.45
C GLU A 793 -5.64 11.48 6.37
N ILE A 794 -6.16 11.55 5.15
CA ILE A 794 -5.54 12.20 4.00
C ILE A 794 -6.62 12.91 3.21
N LEU A 795 -6.39 14.17 2.89
CA LEU A 795 -7.31 15.06 2.18
C LEU A 795 -6.79 15.44 0.79
N GLY A 796 -7.72 15.62 -0.13
CA GLY A 796 -7.59 16.09 -1.50
C GLY A 796 -8.71 17.08 -1.82
N ASN A 797 -9.04 17.26 -3.11
CA ASN A 797 -10.11 18.17 -3.54
C ASN A 797 -10.92 17.54 -4.68
N PRO A 798 -12.10 16.92 -4.44
CA PRO A 798 -12.78 16.65 -3.16
C PRO A 798 -12.33 15.35 -2.45
N ASP A 799 -11.35 14.64 -3.03
CA ASP A 799 -10.94 13.29 -2.63
C ASP A 799 -10.46 13.21 -1.16
N PHE A 800 -10.67 12.08 -0.50
CA PHE A 800 -10.07 11.83 0.82
C PHE A 800 -9.99 10.34 1.13
N ILE A 801 -9.18 9.99 2.13
CA ILE A 801 -9.15 8.68 2.79
C ILE A 801 -9.14 8.91 4.31
N ARG A 802 -10.02 8.22 5.04
CA ARG A 802 -10.06 8.26 6.51
C ARG A 802 -10.35 6.87 7.10
N LEU A 803 -9.56 6.49 8.10
CA LEU A 803 -9.79 5.31 8.94
C LEU A 803 -9.95 5.74 10.40
N GLU A 804 -11.02 5.30 11.04
CA GLU A 804 -11.35 5.72 12.41
C GLU A 804 -12.06 4.64 13.22
N LEU A 805 -11.88 4.70 14.54
CA LEU A 805 -12.72 4.04 15.52
C LEU A 805 -13.91 4.96 15.80
N LYS A 806 -15.10 4.61 15.30
CA LYS A 806 -16.34 5.40 15.52
C LYS A 806 -16.95 5.16 16.90
N SER A 807 -16.80 3.96 17.42
CA SER A 807 -17.27 3.56 18.75
C SER A 807 -16.42 2.40 19.27
N ALA A 808 -16.59 2.04 20.54
CA ALA A 808 -15.87 0.93 21.18
C ALA A 808 -15.95 -0.41 20.44
N THR A 809 -16.86 -0.59 19.47
CA THR A 809 -17.01 -1.84 18.70
C THR A 809 -16.97 -1.64 17.18
N VAL A 810 -16.81 -0.42 16.68
CA VAL A 810 -17.00 -0.11 15.25
C VAL A 810 -15.80 0.63 14.69
N VAL A 811 -15.18 0.03 13.67
CA VAL A 811 -14.13 0.65 12.84
C VAL A 811 -14.74 1.02 11.49
N SER A 812 -14.39 2.20 10.99
CA SER A 812 -14.88 2.74 9.72
C SER A 812 -13.73 3.07 8.78
N PHE A 813 -13.94 2.79 7.50
CA PHE A 813 -13.11 3.18 6.37
C PHE A 813 -13.95 4.03 5.42
N SER A 814 -13.56 5.28 5.20
CA SER A 814 -14.29 6.20 4.32
C SER A 814 -13.36 6.87 3.32
N PHE A 815 -13.85 7.10 2.11
CA PHE A 815 -13.10 7.74 1.04
C PHE A 815 -14.00 8.41 0.00
N ASP A 816 -13.45 9.35 -0.75
CA ASP A 816 -14.05 9.90 -1.98
C ASP A 816 -12.96 9.97 -3.06
N VAL A 817 -13.35 9.66 -4.29
CA VAL A 817 -12.49 9.64 -5.49
C VAL A 817 -13.08 10.45 -6.64
N GLY A 818 -14.08 11.29 -6.37
CA GLY A 818 -14.84 12.06 -7.36
C GLY A 818 -16.18 11.43 -7.76
N ASN A 819 -16.51 10.23 -7.26
CA ASN A 819 -17.84 9.61 -7.45
C ASN A 819 -18.81 9.92 -6.29
N GLY A 820 -18.36 10.67 -5.27
CA GLY A 820 -19.07 10.90 -4.01
C GLY A 820 -18.56 10.01 -2.87
N PRO A 821 -18.87 10.35 -1.61
CA PRO A 821 -18.30 9.70 -0.44
C PRO A 821 -18.83 8.28 -0.26
N VAL A 822 -17.89 7.37 0.02
CA VAL A 822 -18.14 5.96 0.30
C VAL A 822 -17.66 5.65 1.72
N GLU A 823 -18.47 4.93 2.49
CA GLU A 823 -18.13 4.47 3.84
C GLU A 823 -18.37 2.95 3.97
N LEU A 824 -17.42 2.24 4.58
CA LEU A 824 -17.48 0.85 5.00
C LEU A 824 -17.30 0.79 6.52
N THR A 825 -18.16 0.03 7.21
CA THR A 825 -18.08 -0.12 8.67
C THR A 825 -18.07 -1.58 9.06
N VAL A 826 -17.13 -1.95 9.94
CA VAL A 826 -17.04 -3.29 10.52
C VAL A 826 -17.37 -3.21 12.01
N ARG A 827 -18.24 -4.10 12.48
CA ARG A 827 -18.63 -4.21 13.89
C ARG A 827 -18.07 -5.48 14.52
N SER A 828 -17.29 -5.31 15.58
CA SER A 828 -16.82 -6.41 16.45
C SER A 828 -17.89 -6.81 17.47
N SER A 829 -17.93 -8.09 17.83
CA SER A 829 -18.78 -8.61 18.91
C SER A 829 -18.28 -8.24 20.30
N THR A 830 -16.97 -7.98 20.45
CA THR A 830 -16.33 -7.53 21.69
C THR A 830 -15.83 -6.08 21.56
N PRO A 831 -15.78 -5.31 22.67
CA PRO A 831 -15.15 -3.99 22.66
C PRO A 831 -13.68 -4.06 22.23
N LEU A 832 -13.27 -3.15 21.35
CA LEU A 832 -11.93 -2.98 20.80
C LEU A 832 -11.07 -1.99 21.61
N ASN A 833 -11.66 -1.40 22.65
CA ASN A 833 -10.99 -0.51 23.59
C ASN A 833 -10.62 -1.26 24.87
N ASP A 834 -10.19 -2.51 24.73
CA ASP A 834 -9.86 -3.46 25.79
C ASP A 834 -8.37 -3.45 26.18
N ASP A 835 -7.62 -2.47 25.66
CA ASP A 835 -6.17 -2.35 25.81
C ASP A 835 -5.38 -3.56 25.26
N GLN A 836 -5.94 -4.30 24.30
CA GLN A 836 -5.23 -5.33 23.52
C GLN A 836 -4.91 -4.83 22.11
N TRP A 837 -4.03 -5.58 21.41
CA TRP A 837 -3.66 -5.28 20.03
C TRP A 837 -4.70 -5.85 19.05
N HIS A 838 -5.29 -4.97 18.25
CA HIS A 838 -6.18 -5.30 17.14
C HIS A 838 -5.54 -4.93 15.80
N ARG A 839 -5.81 -5.70 14.75
CA ARG A 839 -5.30 -5.49 13.38
C ARG A 839 -6.40 -4.90 12.49
N VAL A 840 -6.08 -3.81 11.81
CA VAL A 840 -6.92 -3.19 10.78
C VAL A 840 -6.22 -3.31 9.44
N GLU A 841 -6.95 -3.77 8.43
CA GLU A 841 -6.50 -3.79 7.04
C GLU A 841 -7.58 -3.15 6.18
N ALA A 842 -7.23 -2.11 5.45
CA ALA A 842 -8.10 -1.42 4.52
C ALA A 842 -7.45 -1.43 3.14
N GLU A 843 -8.19 -1.86 2.14
CA GLU A 843 -7.75 -1.91 0.76
C GLU A 843 -8.79 -1.21 -0.09
N ARG A 844 -8.36 -0.39 -1.04
CA ARG A 844 -9.18 0.14 -2.11
C ARG A 844 -8.45 -0.11 -3.41
N ASN A 845 -9.04 -0.90 -4.28
CA ASN A 845 -8.52 -1.19 -5.61
C ASN A 845 -9.55 -0.80 -6.69
N ILE A 846 -9.23 -1.06 -7.96
CA ILE A 846 -10.10 -0.73 -9.10
C ILE A 846 -11.42 -1.52 -9.12
N LYS A 847 -11.55 -2.61 -8.35
CA LYS A 847 -12.73 -3.50 -8.32
C LYS A 847 -13.58 -3.36 -7.07
N GLU A 848 -12.96 -3.19 -5.91
CA GLU A 848 -13.65 -3.10 -4.63
C GLU A 848 -12.83 -2.29 -3.60
N ALA A 849 -13.54 -1.83 -2.58
CA ALA A 849 -12.95 -1.42 -1.31
C ALA A 849 -13.28 -2.48 -0.25
N VAL A 850 -12.32 -2.79 0.62
CA VAL A 850 -12.41 -3.84 1.63
C VAL A 850 -11.88 -3.30 2.95
N LEU A 851 -12.59 -3.57 4.04
CA LEU A 851 -12.14 -3.35 5.42
C LEU A 851 -12.15 -4.68 6.17
N ARG A 852 -11.02 -5.06 6.76
CA ARG A 852 -10.87 -6.24 7.61
C ARG A 852 -10.42 -5.85 9.01
N LEU A 853 -10.99 -6.52 10.01
CA LEU A 853 -10.67 -6.36 11.42
C LEU A 853 -10.34 -7.73 12.03
N ASP A 854 -9.14 -7.85 12.60
CA ASP A 854 -8.61 -9.06 13.25
C ASP A 854 -8.66 -10.33 12.37
N LYS A 855 -8.64 -10.18 11.04
CA LYS A 855 -8.81 -11.26 10.04
C LYS A 855 -10.13 -12.05 10.13
N VAL A 856 -11.03 -11.68 11.04
CA VAL A 856 -12.31 -12.37 11.28
C VAL A 856 -13.46 -11.61 10.60
N HIS A 857 -13.51 -10.30 10.80
CA HIS A 857 -14.60 -9.48 10.30
C HIS A 857 -14.16 -8.82 8.99
N ARG A 858 -15.01 -8.88 7.97
CA ARG A 858 -14.74 -8.32 6.64
C ARG A 858 -15.99 -7.63 6.10
N GLU A 859 -15.83 -6.40 5.62
CA GLU A 859 -16.82 -5.67 4.84
C GLU A 859 -16.21 -5.32 3.48
N ALA A 860 -16.98 -5.42 2.40
CA ALA A 860 -16.50 -5.09 1.05
C ALA A 860 -17.58 -4.40 0.23
N ARG A 861 -17.16 -3.45 -0.61
CA ARG A 861 -18.03 -2.69 -1.50
C ARG A 861 -17.45 -2.62 -2.90
N SER A 862 -18.19 -3.10 -3.89
CA SER A 862 -17.78 -3.08 -5.29
C SER A 862 -17.63 -1.64 -5.81
N ALA A 863 -16.60 -1.42 -6.61
CA ALA A 863 -16.39 -0.19 -7.36
C ALA A 863 -17.39 -0.11 -8.55
N PRO A 864 -17.85 1.09 -8.92
CA PRO A 864 -18.66 1.29 -10.11
C PRO A 864 -17.92 0.83 -11.39
N PRO A 865 -18.59 0.21 -12.37
CA PRO A 865 -17.97 -0.25 -13.62
C PRO A 865 -17.52 0.91 -14.55
N GLN A 866 -18.04 2.11 -14.30
CA GLN A 866 -17.65 3.38 -14.94
C GLN A 866 -17.60 4.45 -13.85
N GLY A 867 -16.56 5.28 -13.85
CA GLY A 867 -16.40 6.37 -12.90
C GLY A 867 -14.94 6.73 -12.68
N HIS A 868 -14.72 7.66 -11.76
CA HIS A 868 -13.38 8.05 -11.34
C HIS A 868 -12.71 6.92 -10.55
N THR A 869 -11.52 6.51 -10.98
CA THR A 869 -10.74 5.45 -10.32
C THR A 869 -9.47 5.98 -9.69
N ARG A 870 -8.99 7.17 -10.07
CA ARG A 870 -7.75 7.74 -9.54
C ARG A 870 -8.01 8.57 -8.28
N LEU A 871 -7.20 8.37 -7.24
CA LEU A 871 -7.20 9.19 -6.01
C LEU A 871 -6.20 10.35 -6.17
N GLN A 872 -6.69 11.58 -6.14
CA GLN A 872 -5.89 12.80 -6.20
C GLN A 872 -5.75 13.41 -4.80
N LEU A 873 -4.75 12.90 -4.07
CA LEU A 873 -4.42 13.37 -2.72
C LEU A 873 -3.31 14.42 -2.81
N PHE A 874 -3.52 15.57 -2.17
CA PHE A 874 -2.56 16.69 -2.18
C PHE A 874 -2.01 17.04 -0.79
N SER A 875 -2.63 16.51 0.28
CA SER A 875 -2.19 16.73 1.66
C SER A 875 -1.26 15.64 2.17
N GLN A 876 -0.51 15.96 3.23
CA GLN A 876 0.31 15.00 3.98
C GLN A 876 -0.56 13.92 4.63
N LEU A 877 0.02 12.74 4.85
CA LEU A 877 -0.63 11.67 5.61
C LEU A 877 -0.56 11.98 7.10
N PHE A 878 -1.71 12.17 7.74
CA PHE A 878 -1.81 12.34 9.19
C PHE A 878 -2.13 11.01 9.86
N VAL A 879 -1.35 10.64 10.87
CA VAL A 879 -1.55 9.45 11.70
C VAL A 879 -1.85 9.91 13.12
N GLY A 880 -2.99 9.51 13.66
CA GLY A 880 -3.57 10.05 14.91
C GLY A 880 -4.64 11.13 14.70
N GLY A 881 -4.76 11.68 13.48
CA GLY A 881 -5.85 12.57 13.03
C GLY A 881 -6.00 13.92 13.76
N GLN A 882 -6.81 14.83 13.22
CA GLN A 882 -7.08 16.15 13.85
C GLN A 882 -8.04 16.09 15.05
N ARG A 883 -8.82 15.00 15.21
CA ARG A 883 -9.69 14.74 16.37
C ARG A 883 -9.09 13.74 17.37
N GLY A 884 -7.83 13.34 17.16
CA GLY A 884 -7.02 12.60 18.14
C GLY A 884 -7.36 11.14 18.34
N PHE A 885 -6.51 10.25 17.86
CA PHE A 885 -6.41 8.90 18.41
C PHE A 885 -5.60 8.92 19.70
N LEU A 886 -6.10 8.24 20.73
CA LEU A 886 -5.38 8.02 21.97
C LEU A 886 -5.08 6.54 22.11
N GLY A 887 -3.80 6.18 22.31
CA GLY A 887 -3.36 4.79 22.35
C GLY A 887 -2.09 4.57 21.55
N CYS A 888 -1.85 3.33 21.12
CA CYS A 888 -0.68 2.96 20.33
C CYS A 888 -1.05 2.53 18.92
N ILE A 889 -0.19 2.87 17.96
CA ILE A 889 -0.21 2.29 16.60
C ILE A 889 1.14 1.64 16.37
N ARG A 890 1.16 0.45 15.76
CA ARG A 890 2.38 -0.24 15.32
C ARG A 890 2.23 -0.88 13.95
N VAL A 891 3.36 -1.18 13.31
CA VAL A 891 3.43 -1.84 11.99
C VAL A 891 2.55 -1.11 10.97
N LEU A 892 2.62 0.23 10.94
CA LEU A 892 1.87 1.01 9.96
C LEU A 892 2.53 0.85 8.59
N LYS A 893 1.81 0.17 7.69
CA LYS A 893 2.16 0.01 6.29
C LYS A 893 1.17 0.73 5.40
N VAL A 894 1.69 1.34 4.35
CA VAL A 894 0.94 2.04 3.32
C VAL A 894 1.57 1.70 1.97
N ASN A 895 0.82 1.08 1.05
CA ASN A 895 1.30 0.63 -0.26
C ASN A 895 2.57 -0.24 -0.17
N GLY A 896 2.55 -1.24 0.73
CA GLY A 896 3.71 -2.12 1.01
C GLY A 896 4.88 -1.47 1.76
N VAL A 897 4.91 -0.13 1.91
CA VAL A 897 6.00 0.60 2.58
C VAL A 897 5.71 0.71 4.08
N THR A 898 6.67 0.31 4.91
CA THR A 898 6.59 0.47 6.37
C THR A 898 7.05 1.88 6.76
N LEU A 899 6.17 2.64 7.42
CA LEU A 899 6.48 3.99 7.87
C LEU A 899 7.20 3.95 9.23
N ASP A 900 8.33 4.65 9.36
CA ASP A 900 9.12 4.71 10.61
C ASP A 900 8.42 5.57 11.69
N LEU A 901 7.55 4.91 12.47
CA LEU A 901 6.79 5.53 13.54
C LEU A 901 7.70 5.92 14.70
N GLU A 902 8.65 5.05 15.05
CA GLU A 902 9.56 5.26 16.18
C GLU A 902 10.48 6.46 15.96
N GLY A 903 11.10 6.54 14.76
CA GLY A 903 11.93 7.67 14.37
C GLY A 903 11.15 8.98 14.33
N ARG A 904 9.92 8.98 13.79
CA ARG A 904 9.07 10.18 13.74
C ARG A 904 8.56 10.60 15.12
N ALA A 905 8.26 9.65 15.99
CA ALA A 905 7.81 9.92 17.36
C ALA A 905 8.90 10.59 18.21
N LYS A 906 10.18 10.24 18.03
CA LYS A 906 11.30 10.86 18.77
C LYS A 906 11.40 12.37 18.59
N VAL A 907 10.93 12.90 17.46
CA VAL A 907 11.02 14.32 17.10
C VAL A 907 9.69 15.07 17.20
N THR A 908 8.59 14.38 17.53
CA THR A 908 7.24 14.97 17.53
C THR A 908 6.71 15.14 18.96
N PRO A 909 6.39 16.38 19.39
CA PRO A 909 5.81 16.63 20.71
C PRO A 909 4.48 15.88 20.91
N GLY A 910 4.26 15.33 22.11
CA GLY A 910 3.00 14.63 22.44
C GLY A 910 2.90 13.19 21.92
N VAL A 911 3.87 12.70 21.14
CA VAL A 911 3.97 11.30 20.71
C VAL A 911 5.24 10.70 21.31
N LYS A 912 5.19 9.44 21.79
CA LYS A 912 6.36 8.73 22.32
C LYS A 912 6.70 7.50 21.45
N PRO A 913 8.00 7.18 21.25
CA PRO A 913 8.41 5.97 20.56
C PRO A 913 8.07 4.72 21.38
N GLY A 914 7.69 3.64 20.71
CA GLY A 914 7.28 2.39 21.33
C GLY A 914 5.84 2.40 21.86
N CYS A 915 5.44 1.27 22.46
CA CYS A 915 4.18 1.12 23.17
C CYS A 915 4.39 0.34 24.47
N SER A 916 5.17 0.93 25.38
CA SER A 916 5.31 0.44 26.75
C SER A 916 4.25 1.13 27.62
N GLY A 917 3.29 0.36 28.12
CA GLY A 917 2.33 0.84 29.11
C GLY A 917 3.08 1.39 30.32
N HIS A 918 2.54 2.44 30.95
CA HIS A 918 3.16 3.07 32.10
C HIS A 918 3.39 2.07 33.25
N CYS A 919 2.59 1.01 33.40
CA CYS A 919 2.83 0.00 34.42
C CYS A 919 4.08 -0.87 34.17
N SER A 920 4.51 -1.05 32.92
CA SER A 920 5.75 -1.80 32.63
C SER A 920 7.01 -1.02 33.00
N SER A 921 6.97 0.32 32.87
CA SER A 921 8.10 1.21 33.15
C SER A 921 8.05 1.82 34.56
N TYR A 922 6.84 2.08 35.07
CA TYR A 922 6.56 2.81 36.31
C TYR A 922 5.77 1.97 37.33
N GLY A 923 5.39 0.72 37.02
CA GLY A 923 4.68 -0.13 37.98
C GLY A 923 5.49 -0.47 39.23
N MET A 924 6.83 -0.37 39.13
CA MET A 924 7.74 -0.40 40.29
C MET A 924 7.53 0.77 41.27
N LEU A 925 6.87 1.85 40.86
CA LEU A 925 6.49 2.97 41.72
C LEU A 925 5.24 2.66 42.57
N CYS A 926 4.52 1.57 42.30
CA CYS A 926 3.52 1.03 43.23
C CYS A 926 4.24 0.24 44.32
N GLN A 927 4.48 0.89 45.45
CA GLN A 927 5.32 0.34 46.51
C GLN A 927 4.53 -0.62 47.41
N ASN A 928 5.25 -1.32 48.28
CA ASN A 928 4.69 -2.11 49.38
C ASN A 928 3.69 -3.22 48.98
N GLY A 929 3.71 -3.66 47.72
CA GLY A 929 2.83 -4.71 47.20
C GLY A 929 1.55 -4.20 46.53
N GLY A 930 1.45 -2.89 46.26
CA GLY A 930 0.36 -2.30 45.49
C GLY A 930 0.35 -2.77 44.04
N LYS A 931 -0.84 -3.02 43.47
CA LYS A 931 -0.98 -3.50 42.09
C LYS A 931 -1.06 -2.32 41.13
N CYS A 932 -0.16 -2.24 40.15
CA CYS A 932 -0.23 -1.21 39.12
C CYS A 932 -1.40 -1.45 38.16
N ILE A 933 -2.18 -0.40 37.92
CA ILE A 933 -3.30 -0.36 36.98
C ILE A 933 -3.01 0.70 35.92
N GLU A 934 -2.99 0.27 34.66
CA GLU A 934 -2.75 1.12 33.49
C GLU A 934 -3.96 2.06 33.25
N LYS A 935 -3.69 3.32 32.89
CA LYS A 935 -4.71 4.32 32.55
C LYS A 935 -4.34 5.05 31.26
N TYR A 936 -5.34 5.64 30.61
CA TYR A 936 -5.17 6.37 29.35
C TYR A 936 -4.23 7.59 29.46
N ASN A 937 -4.03 8.14 30.67
CA ASN A 937 -3.18 9.29 30.95
C ASN A 937 -2.04 8.99 31.94
N GLY A 938 -1.69 7.72 32.15
CA GLY A 938 -0.64 7.31 33.08
C GLY A 938 -0.90 5.96 33.73
N TYR A 939 -0.50 5.81 34.99
CA TYR A 939 -0.79 4.62 35.78
C TYR A 939 -1.35 5.02 37.15
N SER A 940 -1.97 4.09 37.85
CA SER A 940 -2.39 4.25 39.24
C SER A 940 -2.08 2.99 40.04
N CYS A 941 -1.83 3.13 41.34
CA CYS A 941 -1.54 2.01 42.22
C CYS A 941 -2.78 1.62 43.02
N ASP A 942 -3.21 0.37 42.88
CA ASP A 942 -4.24 -0.22 43.73
C ASP A 942 -3.61 -0.70 45.04
N CYS A 943 -3.81 0.09 46.09
CA CYS A 943 -3.31 -0.16 47.44
C CYS A 943 -4.29 -0.99 48.29
N SER A 944 -5.40 -1.49 47.72
CA SER A 944 -6.50 -2.10 48.47
C SER A 944 -6.12 -3.34 49.28
N LEU A 945 -5.06 -4.05 48.89
CA LEU A 945 -4.50 -5.21 49.60
C LEU A 945 -3.23 -4.89 50.40
N THR A 946 -2.89 -3.61 50.53
CA THR A 946 -1.73 -3.14 51.30
C THR A 946 -2.18 -2.42 52.58
N ALA A 947 -1.24 -2.18 53.50
CA ALA A 947 -1.46 -1.43 54.75
C ALA A 947 -1.14 0.07 54.61
N PHE A 948 -0.91 0.54 53.40
CA PHE A 948 -0.50 1.91 53.06
C PHE A 948 -1.55 2.54 52.14
N ASP A 949 -1.71 3.85 52.21
CA ASP A 949 -2.55 4.63 51.30
C ASP A 949 -1.68 5.55 50.41
N GLY A 950 -2.32 6.39 49.60
CA GLY A 950 -1.67 7.35 48.71
C GLY A 950 -1.38 6.81 47.29
N PRO A 951 -1.00 7.69 46.34
CA PRO A 951 -0.90 7.36 44.91
C PRO A 951 0.15 6.29 44.57
N PHE A 952 1.04 5.98 45.51
CA PHE A 952 2.14 5.02 45.38
C PHE A 952 2.15 3.96 46.50
N CYS A 953 1.14 3.92 47.36
CA CYS A 953 1.01 3.00 48.49
C CYS A 953 2.17 3.08 49.52
N ASN A 954 2.47 4.25 50.10
CA ASN A 954 3.67 4.44 50.94
C ASN A 954 3.51 5.21 52.28
N ASP A 955 2.30 5.41 52.81
CA ASP A 955 2.09 6.27 54.00
C ASP A 955 1.56 5.53 55.29
N GLY A 956 2.29 5.54 56.44
CA GLY A 956 1.87 5.27 57.86
C GLY A 956 2.96 5.29 59.03
N TYR A 957 2.92 6.17 60.06
CA TYR A 957 3.82 6.30 61.27
C TYR A 957 3.10 6.51 62.62
N PHE A 958 3.71 6.03 63.72
CA PHE A 958 3.22 6.12 65.10
C PHE A 958 4.11 7.02 65.97
N GLU A 959 3.53 8.07 66.55
CA GLU A 959 4.17 8.89 67.59
C GLU A 959 4.14 8.23 68.98
N SER A 960 4.90 8.79 69.92
CA SER A 960 4.97 8.29 71.29
C SER A 960 3.65 8.39 72.02
N GLY A 961 3.20 7.26 72.59
CA GLY A 961 1.95 7.16 73.32
C GLY A 961 0.73 6.81 72.47
N THR A 962 0.89 6.62 71.16
CA THR A 962 -0.19 6.27 70.24
C THR A 962 -0.66 4.82 70.44
N LEU A 963 -1.98 4.68 70.53
CA LEU A 963 -2.72 3.45 70.75
C LEU A 963 -3.71 3.25 69.61
N VAL A 964 -3.67 2.09 68.96
CA VAL A 964 -4.76 1.65 68.08
C VAL A 964 -5.42 0.45 68.72
N ARG A 965 -6.70 0.57 69.06
CA ARG A 965 -7.55 -0.48 69.63
C ARG A 965 -8.53 -0.96 68.58
N TYR A 966 -8.52 -2.24 68.25
CA TYR A 966 -9.50 -2.88 67.38
C TYR A 966 -10.35 -3.87 68.18
N ASP A 967 -11.65 -3.60 68.27
CA ASP A 967 -12.62 -4.46 68.94
C ASP A 967 -13.18 -5.49 67.96
N LEU A 968 -12.96 -6.78 68.24
CA LEU A 968 -13.56 -7.84 67.43
C LEU A 968 -15.05 -7.95 67.77
N MET A 969 -15.90 -7.49 66.86
CA MET A 969 -17.35 -7.63 67.00
C MET A 969 -17.77 -9.11 66.94
N SER A 970 -18.62 -9.52 67.89
CA SER A 970 -19.28 -10.81 67.88
C SER A 970 -20.67 -10.59 67.31
N GLU A 971 -20.91 -10.94 66.04
CA GLU A 971 -22.30 -11.17 65.63
C GLU A 971 -22.50 -12.17 64.49
N SER A 972 -23.47 -13.03 64.77
CA SER A 972 -24.18 -13.96 63.92
C SER A 972 -24.86 -13.26 62.73
N SER A 973 -24.34 -13.44 61.50
CA SER A 973 -25.11 -13.45 60.24
C SER A 973 -24.23 -13.37 58.98
N SER A 974 -23.45 -14.42 58.68
CA SER A 974 -23.01 -14.79 57.32
C SER A 974 -21.95 -15.88 57.44
N GLY A 975 -22.09 -16.98 56.69
CA GLY A 975 -21.28 -18.21 56.80
C GLY A 975 -19.80 -18.08 56.43
N VAL A 976 -19.05 -17.23 57.13
CA VAL A 976 -17.59 -17.08 57.06
C VAL A 976 -17.03 -17.48 58.45
N PRO A 977 -15.97 -18.30 58.54
CA PRO A 977 -15.48 -18.79 59.83
C PRO A 977 -15.05 -17.63 60.74
N SER A 978 -15.59 -17.63 61.96
CA SER A 978 -15.45 -16.58 62.98
C SER A 978 -13.98 -16.31 63.33
N ALA A 979 -13.58 -15.03 63.33
CA ALA A 979 -12.35 -14.57 64.00
C ALA A 979 -12.52 -14.41 65.53
N VAL A 980 -13.72 -14.70 66.05
CA VAL A 980 -14.09 -14.65 67.47
C VAL A 980 -14.58 -16.04 67.88
N GLY A 981 -13.67 -16.83 68.46
CA GLY A 981 -13.88 -18.21 68.88
C GLY A 981 -12.62 -18.75 69.54
N ASN A 982 -12.66 -19.98 70.04
CA ASN A 982 -11.48 -20.66 70.54
C ASN A 982 -10.57 -21.01 69.36
N LEU A 983 -9.39 -20.37 69.28
CA LEU A 983 -8.47 -20.57 68.16
C LEU A 983 -7.45 -21.65 68.51
N THR A 984 -7.45 -22.75 67.77
CA THR A 984 -6.33 -23.71 67.75
C THR A 984 -5.25 -23.31 66.76
N ARG A 985 -5.54 -22.38 65.84
CA ARG A 985 -4.59 -21.81 64.90
C ARG A 985 -4.77 -20.30 64.75
N GLU A 986 -3.67 -19.56 64.79
CA GLU A 986 -3.65 -18.14 64.46
C GLU A 986 -2.39 -17.76 63.68
N GLU A 987 -2.54 -16.74 62.83
CA GLU A 987 -1.47 -16.15 62.05
C GLU A 987 -1.40 -14.65 62.34
N LEU A 988 -0.26 -14.20 62.86
CA LEU A 988 0.05 -12.80 63.11
C LEU A 988 1.25 -12.40 62.26
N SER A 989 1.02 -11.53 61.28
CA SER A 989 2.08 -10.92 60.48
C SER A 989 2.08 -9.41 60.66
N PHE A 990 3.28 -8.83 60.78
CA PHE A 990 3.46 -7.39 60.84
C PHE A 990 4.91 -7.00 60.51
N SER A 991 5.09 -5.73 60.20
CA SER A 991 6.39 -5.11 59.96
C SER A 991 6.57 -3.93 60.90
N PHE A 992 7.78 -3.74 61.42
CA PHE A 992 8.06 -2.58 62.27
C PHE A 992 9.46 -1.99 62.04
N SER A 993 9.60 -0.68 62.26
CA SER A 993 10.89 0.02 62.32
C SER A 993 10.90 0.92 63.55
N THR A 994 11.92 0.80 64.39
CA THR A 994 12.07 1.63 65.59
C THR A 994 13.52 1.69 66.03
N SER A 995 13.88 2.77 66.72
CA SER A 995 15.11 2.93 67.49
C SER A 995 14.86 2.94 69.00
N HIS A 996 13.62 2.71 69.44
CA HIS A 996 13.19 2.82 70.83
C HIS A 996 12.98 1.44 71.47
N THR A 997 13.49 1.30 72.69
CA THR A 997 13.32 0.10 73.55
C THR A 997 13.26 0.52 75.01
N PRO A 998 12.56 -0.22 75.88
CA PRO A 998 11.67 -1.33 75.61
C PRO A 998 10.31 -0.84 75.05
N ALA A 999 9.61 -1.67 74.29
CA ALA A 999 8.32 -1.29 73.72
C ALA A 999 7.39 -2.49 73.51
N VAL A 1000 6.08 -2.28 73.69
CA VAL A 1000 5.04 -3.23 73.27
C VAL A 1000 4.61 -2.94 71.83
N LEU A 1001 4.72 -3.92 70.94
CA LEU A 1001 4.37 -3.76 69.53
C LEU A 1001 2.89 -4.10 69.31
N ILE A 1002 2.50 -5.30 69.72
CA ILE A 1002 1.16 -5.86 69.53
C ILE A 1002 0.76 -6.62 70.79
N TYR A 1003 -0.48 -6.41 71.24
CA TYR A 1003 -1.10 -7.17 72.33
C TYR A 1003 -2.50 -7.59 71.92
N ILE A 1004 -2.78 -8.88 71.96
CA ILE A 1004 -4.06 -9.48 71.59
C ILE A 1004 -4.64 -10.08 72.86
N SER A 1005 -5.79 -9.57 73.28
CA SER A 1005 -6.45 -9.96 74.51
C SER A 1005 -7.65 -10.87 74.29
N SER A 1006 -7.99 -11.64 75.32
CA SER A 1006 -9.16 -12.50 75.34
C SER A 1006 -10.07 -12.20 76.54
N LYS A 1007 -11.27 -12.80 76.54
CA LYS A 1007 -12.20 -12.74 77.68
C LYS A 1007 -11.79 -13.68 78.83
N THR A 1008 -10.91 -14.65 78.61
CA THR A 1008 -10.50 -15.73 79.53
C THR A 1008 -9.12 -15.53 80.17
N GLN A 1009 -8.58 -14.31 80.16
CA GLN A 1009 -7.20 -13.96 80.58
C GLN A 1009 -6.09 -14.49 79.67
N ASP A 1010 -6.44 -15.20 78.60
CA ASP A 1010 -5.49 -15.62 77.58
C ASP A 1010 -5.00 -14.38 76.81
N TYR A 1011 -3.73 -14.37 76.43
CA TYR A 1011 -3.18 -13.31 75.59
C TYR A 1011 -1.98 -13.76 74.77
N LEU A 1012 -1.77 -13.02 73.67
CA LEU A 1012 -0.56 -13.03 72.87
C LEU A 1012 0.03 -11.62 72.86
N ALA A 1013 1.28 -11.49 73.27
CA ALA A 1013 2.00 -10.23 73.24
C ALA A 1013 3.32 -10.32 72.51
N VAL A 1014 3.65 -9.30 71.73
CA VAL A 1014 4.95 -9.15 71.08
C VAL A 1014 5.61 -7.86 71.56
N VAL A 1015 6.79 -7.99 72.16
CA VAL A 1015 7.51 -6.89 72.83
C VAL A 1015 8.99 -6.85 72.41
N LEU A 1016 9.57 -5.66 72.50
CA LEU A 1016 11.02 -5.42 72.39
C LEU A 1016 11.61 -5.25 73.78
N ARG A 1017 12.61 -6.07 74.10
CA ARG A 1017 13.38 -5.98 75.36
C ARG A 1017 14.30 -4.75 75.38
N HIS A 1018 14.82 -4.40 76.57
CA HIS A 1018 15.75 -3.28 76.76
C HIS A 1018 17.02 -3.37 75.89
N ASN A 1019 17.43 -4.57 75.51
CA ASN A 1019 18.56 -4.83 74.61
C ASN A 1019 18.13 -4.90 73.13
N GLY A 1020 16.87 -4.58 72.81
CA GLY A 1020 16.30 -4.56 71.47
C GLY A 1020 16.01 -5.92 70.84
N THR A 1021 16.15 -7.02 71.58
CA THR A 1021 15.75 -8.35 71.09
C THR A 1021 14.23 -8.51 71.16
N LEU A 1022 13.65 -9.15 70.15
CA LEU A 1022 12.21 -9.41 70.06
C LEU A 1022 11.81 -10.58 70.98
N GLN A 1023 10.76 -10.40 71.77
CA GLN A 1023 10.21 -11.42 72.65
C GLN A 1023 8.72 -11.59 72.39
N ILE A 1024 8.29 -12.83 72.19
CA ILE A 1024 6.89 -13.22 72.06
C ILE A 1024 6.47 -13.85 73.38
N ARG A 1025 5.28 -13.52 73.88
CA ARG A 1025 4.74 -14.02 75.15
C ARG A 1025 3.34 -14.59 74.90
N TYR A 1026 3.15 -15.85 75.27
CA TYR A 1026 1.88 -16.57 75.19
C TYR A 1026 1.39 -16.93 76.59
N ASN A 1027 0.14 -16.60 76.90
CA ASN A 1027 -0.59 -17.15 78.03
C ASN A 1027 -1.90 -17.71 77.50
N LEU A 1028 -2.05 -19.03 77.46
CA LEU A 1028 -3.24 -19.70 76.90
C LEU A 1028 -4.04 -20.47 77.97
N GLY A 1029 -3.62 -20.40 79.24
CA GLY A 1029 -4.12 -21.27 80.32
C GLY A 1029 -3.16 -22.43 80.64
N GLY A 1030 -3.26 -22.98 81.85
CA GLY A 1030 -2.48 -24.13 82.34
C GLY A 1030 -1.07 -23.84 82.91
N LEU A 1031 -0.47 -22.69 82.61
CA LEU A 1031 0.84 -22.27 83.14
C LEU A 1031 0.71 -21.22 84.25
N ARG A 1032 1.62 -21.25 85.26
CA ARG A 1032 1.68 -20.22 86.32
C ARG A 1032 2.27 -18.89 85.84
N GLU A 1033 3.14 -18.94 84.84
CA GLU A 1033 3.77 -17.78 84.21
C GLU A 1033 3.65 -17.90 82.68
N PRO A 1034 3.55 -16.79 81.93
CA PRO A 1034 3.42 -16.82 80.49
C PRO A 1034 4.67 -17.43 79.82
N PHE A 1035 4.46 -18.27 78.82
CA PHE A 1035 5.55 -18.83 78.03
C PHE A 1035 6.19 -17.74 77.16
N THR A 1036 7.51 -17.58 77.24
CA THR A 1036 8.22 -16.55 76.49
C THR A 1036 9.19 -17.15 75.48
N ILE A 1037 9.12 -16.68 74.24
CA ILE A 1037 10.01 -17.04 73.13
C ILE A 1037 10.87 -15.82 72.85
N SER A 1038 12.17 -15.93 73.10
CA SER A 1038 13.14 -14.87 72.77
C SER A 1038 13.79 -15.19 71.42
N LEU A 1039 13.56 -14.34 70.43
CA LEU A 1039 14.06 -14.52 69.06
C LEU A 1039 15.38 -13.76 68.89
N ASN A 1040 16.38 -14.42 68.30
CA ASN A 1040 17.69 -13.92 67.86
C ASN A 1040 18.36 -12.86 68.77
N HIS A 1041 19.60 -13.09 69.24
CA HIS A 1041 20.37 -12.12 70.05
C HIS A 1041 20.74 -10.78 69.35
N ARG A 1042 20.15 -10.45 68.20
CA ARG A 1042 20.40 -9.20 67.46
C ARG A 1042 19.44 -8.10 67.94
N ASN A 1043 19.96 -6.89 68.07
CA ASN A 1043 19.16 -5.70 68.37
C ASN A 1043 18.30 -5.34 67.13
N MET A 1044 16.99 -5.47 67.25
CA MET A 1044 15.98 -5.17 66.22
C MET A 1044 15.47 -3.72 66.31
N ALA A 1045 15.87 -2.95 67.33
CA ALA A 1045 15.59 -1.53 67.45
C ALA A 1045 16.73 -0.69 66.86
N ASN A 1046 17.05 -0.95 65.60
CA ASN A 1046 18.17 -0.35 64.86
C ASN A 1046 17.71 0.73 63.85
N GLY A 1047 16.44 1.13 63.88
CA GLY A 1047 15.85 2.09 62.94
C GLY A 1047 15.63 1.56 61.52
N GLN A 1048 15.89 0.27 61.26
CA GLN A 1048 15.60 -0.38 59.97
C GLN A 1048 14.27 -1.16 60.04
N PRO A 1049 13.56 -1.36 58.92
CA PRO A 1049 12.34 -2.15 58.89
C PRO A 1049 12.62 -3.65 59.06
N HIS A 1050 11.87 -4.29 59.97
CA HIS A 1050 11.88 -5.72 60.25
C HIS A 1050 10.51 -6.34 59.99
N ASN A 1051 10.48 -7.56 59.45
CA ASN A 1051 9.24 -8.31 59.22
C ASN A 1051 9.15 -9.48 60.19
N VAL A 1052 7.99 -9.66 60.81
CA VAL A 1052 7.71 -10.71 61.79
C VAL A 1052 6.45 -11.45 61.34
N ASN A 1053 6.56 -12.77 61.16
CA ASN A 1053 5.42 -13.64 60.88
C ASN A 1053 5.38 -14.78 61.89
N ILE A 1054 4.32 -14.84 62.68
CA ILE A 1054 4.09 -15.80 63.76
C ILE A 1054 2.87 -16.63 63.37
N THR A 1055 3.07 -17.92 63.15
CA THR A 1055 1.96 -18.85 62.92
C THR A 1055 1.96 -19.88 64.05
N ARG A 1056 0.87 -19.97 64.81
CA ARG A 1056 0.70 -21.06 65.79
C ARG A 1056 -0.35 -22.04 65.28
N GLN A 1057 -0.07 -23.33 65.41
CA GLN A 1057 -1.04 -24.40 65.24
C GLN A 1057 -0.91 -25.37 66.42
N ASP A 1058 -1.96 -25.48 67.22
CA ASP A 1058 -1.99 -26.18 68.50
C ASP A 1058 -0.84 -25.72 69.42
N ARG A 1059 0.09 -26.60 69.76
CA ARG A 1059 1.27 -26.26 70.57
C ARG A 1059 2.46 -25.77 69.74
N LEU A 1060 2.40 -25.88 68.42
CA LEU A 1060 3.53 -25.58 67.54
C LEU A 1060 3.49 -24.10 67.11
N VAL A 1061 4.55 -23.35 67.41
CA VAL A 1061 4.75 -21.97 66.94
C VAL A 1061 5.81 -21.96 65.84
N GLN A 1062 5.37 -21.75 64.60
CA GLN A 1062 6.22 -21.63 63.42
C GLN A 1062 6.74 -20.19 63.27
N LEU A 1063 7.99 -19.99 63.68
CA LEU A 1063 8.83 -18.84 63.34
C LEU A 1063 10.30 -19.28 63.21
N GLN A 1064 10.77 -20.13 64.13
CA GLN A 1064 11.96 -21.01 64.02
C GLN A 1064 11.66 -22.44 64.55
N VAL A 1065 10.38 -22.83 64.52
CA VAL A 1065 9.79 -24.07 65.11
C VAL A 1065 10.04 -24.19 66.62
N TYR A 1066 9.12 -23.64 67.43
CA TYR A 1066 9.07 -23.81 68.88
C TYR A 1066 7.81 -24.58 69.29
N THR A 1067 7.86 -25.28 70.43
CA THR A 1067 6.70 -26.03 70.96
C THR A 1067 6.35 -25.51 72.34
N LEU A 1068 5.08 -25.19 72.57
CA LEU A 1068 4.55 -24.81 73.88
C LEU A 1068 4.61 -26.01 74.86
N PRO A 1069 4.83 -25.79 76.18
CA PRO A 1069 4.91 -26.85 77.17
C PRO A 1069 3.66 -27.75 77.19
N GLU A 1070 3.81 -29.03 77.56
CA GLU A 1070 2.67 -29.97 77.63
C GLU A 1070 1.58 -29.57 78.64
N THR A 1071 1.92 -28.72 79.62
CA THR A 1071 1.00 -28.15 80.60
C THR A 1071 0.28 -26.90 80.12
N SER A 1072 0.62 -26.36 78.95
CA SER A 1072 -0.10 -25.26 78.32
C SER A 1072 -1.34 -25.79 77.60
N ASP A 1073 -2.43 -25.06 77.71
CA ASP A 1073 -3.63 -25.29 76.91
C ASP A 1073 -3.35 -25.03 75.42
N THR A 1074 -4.18 -25.61 74.55
CA THR A 1074 -4.02 -25.56 73.09
C THR A 1074 -4.93 -24.54 72.40
N GLU A 1075 -5.95 -24.05 73.11
CA GLU A 1075 -6.92 -23.10 72.58
C GLU A 1075 -6.62 -21.68 73.07
N PHE A 1076 -6.63 -20.70 72.16
CA PHE A 1076 -6.66 -19.28 72.53
C PHE A 1076 -8.12 -18.86 72.62
N ASN A 1077 -8.66 -18.85 73.84
CA ASN A 1077 -10.11 -18.82 74.05
C ASN A 1077 -10.65 -17.39 73.99
N LEU A 1078 -11.77 -17.19 73.27
CA LEU A 1078 -12.55 -15.93 73.29
C LEU A 1078 -11.74 -14.64 73.04
N VAL A 1079 -10.94 -14.61 71.97
CA VAL A 1079 -10.19 -13.41 71.54
C VAL A 1079 -11.13 -12.20 71.37
N LYS A 1080 -10.78 -11.06 71.97
CA LYS A 1080 -11.66 -9.89 72.13
C LYS A 1080 -11.12 -8.63 71.48
N THR A 1081 -9.86 -8.25 71.76
CA THR A 1081 -9.33 -6.95 71.36
C THR A 1081 -7.90 -7.09 70.82
N ILE A 1082 -7.56 -6.32 69.80
CA ILE A 1082 -6.17 -6.15 69.32
C ILE A 1082 -5.73 -4.74 69.64
N PHE A 1083 -4.58 -4.62 70.30
CA PHE A 1083 -3.95 -3.34 70.65
C PHE A 1083 -2.60 -3.22 69.96
N LEU A 1084 -2.36 -2.07 69.34
CA LEU A 1084 -1.11 -1.74 68.67
C LEU A 1084 -0.44 -0.53 69.32
N GLY A 1085 0.87 -0.62 69.47
CA GLY A 1085 1.75 0.44 69.93
C GLY A 1085 1.67 0.78 71.42
N LYS A 1086 0.50 0.59 72.04
CA LYS A 1086 0.32 0.70 73.48
C LYS A 1086 -0.80 -0.24 73.90
N VAL A 1087 -0.93 -0.53 75.19
CA VAL A 1087 -2.00 -1.38 75.73
C VAL A 1087 -2.76 -0.62 76.80
N PHE A 1088 -4.08 -0.59 76.65
CA PHE A 1088 -4.99 -0.06 77.68
C PHE A 1088 -6.22 -0.96 77.76
N GLU A 1089 -6.27 -1.81 78.77
CA GLU A 1089 -7.40 -2.73 78.99
C GLU A 1089 -7.88 -2.70 80.44
N THR A 1090 -9.18 -2.87 80.63
CA THR A 1090 -9.83 -2.96 81.93
C THR A 1090 -9.94 -4.43 82.33
N GLY A 1091 -9.02 -4.94 83.17
CA GLY A 1091 -8.96 -6.35 83.60
C GLY A 1091 -7.62 -6.75 84.22
N GLN A 1092 -7.42 -8.04 84.51
CA GLN A 1092 -6.09 -8.56 84.88
C GLN A 1092 -5.20 -8.63 83.62
N ILE A 1093 -4.26 -7.70 83.51
CA ILE A 1093 -3.17 -7.70 82.52
C ILE A 1093 -1.91 -8.21 83.22
N ASP A 1094 -1.00 -8.84 82.47
CA ASP A 1094 0.33 -9.16 82.99
C ASP A 1094 1.03 -7.88 83.51
N PRO A 1095 1.27 -7.76 84.83
CA PRO A 1095 1.87 -6.57 85.43
C PRO A 1095 3.28 -6.31 84.87
N VAL A 1096 4.02 -7.36 84.50
CA VAL A 1096 5.35 -7.23 83.89
C VAL A 1096 5.27 -6.55 82.53
N LEU A 1097 4.19 -6.76 81.78
CA LEU A 1097 4.01 -6.15 80.46
C LEU A 1097 3.74 -4.64 80.57
N ILE A 1098 2.89 -4.26 81.53
CA ILE A 1098 2.51 -2.88 81.79
C ILE A 1098 3.66 -2.08 82.41
N GLU A 1099 4.34 -2.63 83.43
CA GLU A 1099 5.42 -1.93 84.12
C GLU A 1099 6.68 -1.75 83.25
N ARG A 1100 7.00 -2.74 82.40
CA ARG A 1100 8.29 -2.74 81.67
C ARG A 1100 8.23 -2.29 80.21
N TYR A 1101 7.09 -2.43 79.51
CA TYR A 1101 7.03 -2.25 78.05
C TYR A 1101 6.00 -1.23 77.57
N ASN A 1102 5.06 -0.83 78.43
CA ASN A 1102 3.89 -0.02 78.04
C ASN A 1102 4.08 1.50 78.22
N THR A 1103 5.18 1.93 78.87
CA THR A 1103 5.50 3.35 79.09
C THR A 1103 6.91 3.65 78.57
N PRO A 1104 7.07 4.47 77.50
CA PRO A 1104 6.04 5.28 76.84
C PRO A 1104 5.15 4.52 75.83
N GLY A 1105 5.45 3.25 75.53
CA GLY A 1105 4.86 2.48 74.43
C GLY A 1105 5.78 2.44 73.21
N PHE A 1106 5.27 1.95 72.08
CA PHE A 1106 5.98 1.94 70.80
C PHE A 1106 6.08 3.35 70.21
N VAL A 1107 7.24 3.63 69.65
CA VAL A 1107 7.53 4.85 68.88
C VAL A 1107 8.21 4.40 67.59
N GLY A 1108 7.69 4.80 66.44
CA GLY A 1108 8.24 4.39 65.15
C GLY A 1108 7.16 3.95 64.19
N CYS A 1109 7.45 2.95 63.38
CA CYS A 1109 6.55 2.50 62.33
C CYS A 1109 6.03 1.10 62.56
N LEU A 1110 4.71 0.93 62.51
CA LEU A 1110 4.05 -0.37 62.40
C LEU A 1110 3.29 -0.40 61.08
N SER A 1111 3.55 -1.41 60.26
CA SER A 1111 2.86 -1.62 58.98
C SER A 1111 2.53 -3.10 58.78
N ARG A 1112 1.66 -3.39 57.81
CA ARG A 1112 1.24 -4.76 57.46
C ARG A 1112 0.71 -5.57 58.65
N VAL A 1113 0.14 -4.92 59.67
CA VAL A 1113 -0.42 -5.62 60.82
C VAL A 1113 -1.67 -6.38 60.39
N GLN A 1114 -1.55 -7.70 60.36
CA GLN A 1114 -2.62 -8.62 60.02
C GLN A 1114 -2.67 -9.72 61.06
N PHE A 1115 -3.84 -9.87 61.68
CA PHE A 1115 -4.17 -11.00 62.54
C PHE A 1115 -5.26 -11.83 61.84
N ASN A 1116 -4.92 -13.03 61.40
CA ASN A 1116 -5.74 -13.86 60.52
C ASN A 1116 -6.17 -13.07 59.26
N ARG A 1117 -7.46 -12.73 59.13
CA ARG A 1117 -7.99 -11.93 58.01
C ARG A 1117 -8.30 -10.46 58.38
N ILE A 1118 -7.95 -10.06 59.60
CA ILE A 1118 -8.24 -8.72 60.14
C ILE A 1118 -7.01 -7.84 59.98
N ALA A 1119 -7.20 -6.63 59.45
CA ALA A 1119 -6.17 -5.60 59.31
C ALA A 1119 -6.52 -4.37 60.18
N PRO A 1120 -6.11 -4.34 61.46
CA PRO A 1120 -6.52 -3.31 62.42
C PRO A 1120 -6.12 -1.89 62.00
N LEU A 1121 -4.92 -1.73 61.44
CA LEU A 1121 -4.41 -0.44 60.96
C LEU A 1121 -5.26 0.15 59.82
N LYS A 1122 -5.70 -0.68 58.89
CA LYS A 1122 -6.55 -0.29 57.76
C LYS A 1122 -7.94 0.15 58.22
N ALA A 1123 -8.49 -0.50 59.24
CA ALA A 1123 -9.76 -0.12 59.83
C ALA A 1123 -9.69 1.20 60.61
N ALA A 1124 -8.51 1.55 61.14
CA ALA A 1124 -8.29 2.77 61.91
C ALA A 1124 -8.13 4.02 61.02
N LEU A 1125 -7.52 3.89 59.82
CA LEU A 1125 -7.20 5.01 58.94
C LEU A 1125 -8.29 5.37 57.90
N ARG A 1126 -9.29 4.50 57.67
CA ARG A 1126 -10.38 4.79 56.71
C ARG A 1126 -11.44 5.74 57.28
N THR A 1127 -11.52 6.95 56.75
CA THR A 1127 -12.58 7.92 57.08
C THR A 1127 -13.88 7.60 56.33
N GLY A 1128 -15.01 7.37 57.04
CA GLY A 1128 -16.36 7.36 56.44
C GLY A 1128 -17.25 6.13 56.70
N VAL A 1129 -16.81 5.15 57.49
CA VAL A 1129 -17.62 4.00 57.94
C VAL A 1129 -17.50 3.88 59.46
N PRO A 1130 -18.54 3.53 60.23
CA PRO A 1130 -18.39 3.27 61.67
C PRO A 1130 -17.34 2.16 61.88
N SER A 1131 -16.16 2.53 62.38
CA SER A 1131 -15.00 1.65 62.49
C SER A 1131 -15.03 0.87 63.81
N THR A 1132 -14.73 -0.43 63.73
CA THR A 1132 -14.42 -1.30 64.88
C THR A 1132 -13.06 -0.96 65.53
N ALA A 1133 -12.34 0.02 64.98
CA ALA A 1133 -11.07 0.52 65.47
C ALA A 1133 -11.21 1.93 66.08
N SER A 1134 -10.55 2.16 67.21
CA SER A 1134 -10.40 3.47 67.87
C SER A 1134 -8.92 3.82 68.02
N ILE A 1135 -8.60 5.10 67.86
CA ILE A 1135 -7.23 5.64 67.96
C ILE A 1135 -7.18 6.60 69.14
N GLN A 1136 -6.15 6.48 69.98
CA GLN A 1136 -5.85 7.42 71.05
C GLN A 1136 -4.38 7.83 70.96
N GLY A 1137 -4.10 9.13 70.81
CA GLY A 1137 -2.78 9.65 70.46
C GLY A 1137 -2.69 10.09 68.99
N VAL A 1138 -1.49 10.36 68.49
CA VAL A 1138 -1.26 10.88 67.14
C VAL A 1138 -0.78 9.73 66.23
N LEU A 1139 -1.65 9.31 65.31
CA LEU A 1139 -1.32 8.38 64.23
C LEU A 1139 -1.27 9.20 62.93
N VAL A 1140 -0.10 9.29 62.29
CA VAL A 1140 0.12 10.10 61.09
C VAL A 1140 0.60 9.21 59.96
N GLU A 1141 0.07 9.41 58.77
CA GLU A 1141 0.58 8.81 57.54
C GLU A 1141 2.06 9.21 57.24
N SER A 1142 2.96 8.25 57.01
CA SER A 1142 4.42 8.45 56.81
C SER A 1142 5.21 7.24 56.27
N ASN A 1143 6.27 7.50 55.52
CA ASN A 1143 7.06 6.52 54.74
C ASN A 1143 8.08 5.65 55.52
N CYS A 1144 8.09 5.74 56.85
CA CYS A 1144 8.85 4.83 57.73
C CYS A 1144 10.35 4.65 57.48
N GLY A 1145 11.02 5.65 56.90
CA GLY A 1145 12.47 5.59 56.70
C GLY A 1145 12.92 4.66 55.57
N ALA A 1146 12.05 4.34 54.61
CA ALA A 1146 12.52 3.96 53.28
C ALA A 1146 13.23 5.19 52.66
N SER A 1147 14.55 5.26 52.81
CA SER A 1147 15.36 6.39 52.32
C SER A 1147 15.32 6.52 50.79
N PRO A 1148 15.59 7.74 50.28
CA PRO A 1148 15.11 8.21 48.99
C PRO A 1148 16.00 7.74 47.84
N LEU A 1149 15.38 7.40 46.70
CA LEU A 1149 16.07 7.52 45.42
C LEU A 1149 15.63 8.83 44.77
N THR A 1150 16.59 9.75 44.74
CA THR A 1150 16.60 11.00 44.00
C THR A 1150 16.10 10.82 42.56
N VAL A 1151 14.91 11.37 42.29
CA VAL A 1151 14.48 11.86 40.98
C VAL A 1151 13.79 13.20 41.26
N PRO A 1152 14.02 14.27 40.46
CA PRO A 1152 13.52 15.60 40.80
C PRO A 1152 11.99 15.60 40.87
N PRO A 1153 11.36 16.43 41.73
CA PRO A 1153 9.96 16.73 41.55
C PRO A 1153 9.78 17.37 40.16
N MET A 1154 8.98 16.73 39.30
CA MET A 1154 8.33 17.48 38.23
C MET A 1154 7.41 18.49 38.94
N SER A 1155 7.78 19.75 38.83
CA SER A 1155 6.96 20.88 39.27
C SER A 1155 5.56 20.76 38.69
N ALA A 1156 4.58 20.68 39.58
CA ALA A 1156 3.22 21.05 39.26
C ALA A 1156 3.22 22.51 38.76
N VAL A 1157 2.58 22.71 37.61
CA VAL A 1157 1.92 23.97 37.21
C VAL A 1157 2.82 25.21 37.13
N PHE A 1158 3.19 25.59 35.91
CA PHE A 1158 3.47 26.99 35.61
C PHE A 1158 2.13 27.73 35.55
N ASP A 1159 1.87 28.55 36.57
CA ASP A 1159 0.96 29.68 36.50
C ASP A 1159 1.78 30.86 35.96
N PRO A 1160 1.54 31.36 34.72
CA PRO A 1160 2.12 32.62 34.30
C PRO A 1160 1.41 33.73 35.09
N TRP A 1161 2.09 34.83 35.42
CA TRP A 1161 1.60 35.98 36.22
C TRP A 1161 1.93 35.95 37.73
N ASP A 1162 3.22 36.12 38.09
CA ASP A 1162 3.58 37.01 39.21
C ASP A 1162 4.99 37.61 39.01
N PRO A 1163 5.24 38.91 39.29
CA PRO A 1163 6.42 39.63 38.84
C PRO A 1163 7.42 39.90 39.97
N ASP A 1164 8.63 39.31 39.93
CA ASP A 1164 9.81 39.89 40.57
C ASP A 1164 11.10 39.17 40.12
N SER A 1165 11.67 39.59 38.98
CA SER A 1165 13.08 39.34 38.62
C SER A 1165 13.57 40.24 37.48
N GLY A 1166 13.51 41.55 37.69
CA GLY A 1166 14.02 42.54 36.73
C GLY A 1166 15.55 42.70 36.69
N ILE A 1167 16.30 42.08 37.61
CA ILE A 1167 17.73 42.38 37.78
C ILE A 1167 18.64 41.43 36.98
N ILE A 1168 18.21 40.19 36.73
CA ILE A 1168 19.04 39.18 36.03
C ILE A 1168 18.99 39.37 34.50
N ALA A 1169 17.85 39.81 33.96
CA ALA A 1169 17.69 40.06 32.52
C ALA A 1169 18.59 41.22 32.01
N VAL A 1170 18.79 42.26 32.83
CA VAL A 1170 19.65 43.41 32.47
C VAL A 1170 21.13 43.02 32.41
N VAL A 1171 21.58 42.11 33.29
CA VAL A 1171 22.95 41.60 33.31
C VAL A 1171 23.23 40.71 32.10
N ILE A 1172 22.28 39.85 31.72
CA ILE A 1172 22.44 38.97 30.55
C ILE A 1172 22.41 39.79 29.25
N PHE A 1173 21.54 40.81 29.16
CA PHE A 1173 21.46 41.67 27.99
C PHE A 1173 22.73 42.50 27.77
N THR A 1174 23.34 43.02 28.85
CA THR A 1174 24.61 43.77 28.77
C THR A 1174 25.81 42.90 28.38
N ILE A 1175 25.84 41.64 28.80
CA ILE A 1175 26.87 40.66 28.37
C ILE A 1175 26.70 40.29 26.88
N LEU A 1176 25.46 40.12 26.41
CA LEU A 1176 25.19 39.85 24.99
C LEU A 1176 25.54 41.04 24.09
N CYS A 1177 25.22 42.27 24.50
CA CYS A 1177 25.57 43.47 23.74
C CYS A 1177 27.09 43.69 23.63
N THR A 1178 27.85 43.38 24.68
CA THR A 1178 29.32 43.51 24.67
C THR A 1178 29.99 42.45 23.79
N LEU A 1179 29.47 41.21 23.78
CA LEU A 1179 29.92 40.15 22.87
C LEU A 1179 29.66 40.49 21.39
N VAL A 1180 28.50 41.05 21.06
CA VAL A 1180 28.18 41.47 19.68
C VAL A 1180 29.11 42.61 19.22
N PHE A 1181 29.44 43.55 20.12
CA PHE A 1181 30.39 44.62 19.82
C PHE A 1181 31.82 44.11 19.59
N LEU A 1182 32.27 43.13 20.38
CA LEU A 1182 33.59 42.50 20.22
C LEU A 1182 33.71 41.71 18.92
N VAL A 1183 32.66 40.97 18.54
CA VAL A 1183 32.62 40.25 17.26
C VAL A 1183 32.64 41.23 16.09
N ARG A 1184 31.86 42.32 16.14
CA ARG A 1184 31.90 43.36 15.09
C ARG A 1184 33.26 44.06 14.98
N HIS A 1185 33.94 44.29 16.11
CA HIS A 1185 35.28 44.89 16.12
C HIS A 1185 36.34 43.95 15.54
N MET A 1186 36.24 42.63 15.78
CA MET A 1186 37.16 41.64 15.21
C MET A 1186 37.03 41.49 13.69
N PHE A 1187 35.84 41.70 13.12
CA PHE A 1187 35.62 41.57 11.67
C PHE A 1187 35.88 42.85 10.86
N HIS A 1188 36.21 43.98 11.49
CA HIS A 1188 36.43 45.25 10.79
C HIS A 1188 37.90 45.49 10.35
N HIS A 1189 38.84 44.62 10.71
CA HIS A 1189 40.25 44.74 10.30
C HIS A 1189 40.81 43.42 9.77
N LYS A 1190 40.63 43.19 8.47
CA LYS A 1190 41.67 42.71 7.53
C LYS A 1190 41.04 42.38 6.16
N GLY A 1191 41.02 43.38 5.29
CA GLY A 1191 41.11 43.16 3.85
C GLY A 1191 42.59 43.18 3.45
N SER A 1192 43.02 42.21 2.64
CA SER A 1192 44.11 42.30 1.64
C SER A 1192 44.36 40.93 1.02
N TYR A 1193 44.27 40.88 -0.30
CA TYR A 1193 44.50 39.74 -1.20
C TYR A 1193 45.98 39.28 -1.23
N HIS A 1194 46.24 38.00 -1.52
CA HIS A 1194 47.00 37.55 -2.70
C HIS A 1194 47.01 36.01 -2.88
N THR A 1195 46.89 35.61 -4.14
CA THR A 1195 46.79 34.27 -4.75
C THR A 1195 48.12 33.52 -4.83
N ASN A 1196 48.08 32.17 -4.79
CA ASN A 1196 48.84 31.30 -5.69
C ASN A 1196 48.26 29.87 -5.71
N GLU A 1197 48.04 29.37 -6.91
CA GLU A 1197 47.49 28.05 -7.25
C GLU A 1197 48.53 26.91 -7.17
N ALA A 1198 47.96 25.70 -7.14
CA ALA A 1198 48.42 24.42 -7.69
C ALA A 1198 49.53 23.63 -6.97
N LYS A 1199 49.13 22.44 -6.48
CA LYS A 1199 49.78 21.14 -6.74
C LYS A 1199 48.82 19.99 -6.40
N GLY A 1200 48.31 19.35 -7.44
CA GLY A 1200 47.48 18.15 -7.37
C GLY A 1200 47.56 17.41 -8.71
N ALA A 1201 48.72 16.81 -8.98
CA ALA A 1201 48.94 15.85 -10.04
C ALA A 1201 49.73 14.67 -9.45
N GLU A 1202 49.52 13.49 -10.03
CA GLU A 1202 49.94 12.13 -9.63
C GLU A 1202 48.91 11.43 -8.72
N SER A 1203 48.27 10.31 -9.09
CA SER A 1203 48.53 9.34 -10.17
C SER A 1203 47.27 8.50 -10.43
N ALA A 1204 46.96 8.25 -11.70
CA ALA A 1204 45.96 7.28 -12.16
C ALA A 1204 46.68 6.05 -12.76
N ASP A 1205 46.10 4.86 -12.64
CA ASP A 1205 46.59 3.63 -13.28
C ASP A 1205 45.53 3.00 -14.23
N CYS A 1206 45.56 3.49 -15.49
CA CYS A 1206 45.26 2.85 -16.79
C CYS A 1206 43.86 2.28 -17.14
N ALA A 1207 43.42 2.20 -18.41
CA ALA A 1207 43.69 2.95 -19.65
C ALA A 1207 42.45 2.80 -20.55
N ASP A 1208 41.81 3.93 -20.89
CA ASP A 1208 40.73 4.20 -21.89
C ASP A 1208 39.65 5.18 -21.40
N ALA A 1209 39.82 5.80 -20.23
CA ALA A 1209 39.03 6.95 -19.79
C ALA A 1209 39.66 8.31 -20.14
N ALA A 1210 40.35 8.42 -21.27
CA ALA A 1210 41.14 9.61 -21.60
C ALA A 1210 40.96 10.11 -23.04
N ILE A 1211 39.74 10.08 -23.61
CA ILE A 1211 39.37 10.92 -24.76
C ILE A 1211 37.87 11.27 -24.62
N ILE A 1212 37.51 12.56 -24.75
CA ILE A 1212 36.21 13.21 -24.51
C ILE A 1212 36.00 13.49 -23.00
N VAL A 1213 36.45 14.61 -22.44
CA VAL A 1213 35.84 15.95 -22.62
C VAL A 1213 36.92 17.02 -22.48
N ASN A 1214 37.39 17.55 -23.61
CA ASN A 1214 38.01 18.88 -23.71
C ASN A 1214 38.08 19.27 -25.19
N ASP A 1215 36.99 19.83 -25.71
CA ASP A 1215 37.07 20.92 -26.71
C ASP A 1215 35.81 21.80 -26.57
N PRO A 1216 35.94 23.14 -26.48
CA PRO A 1216 34.92 24.05 -26.01
C PRO A 1216 34.21 24.72 -27.19
N ALA A 1217 32.99 24.27 -27.48
CA ALA A 1217 32.03 25.05 -28.25
C ALA A 1217 30.63 24.61 -27.83
N PHE A 1218 30.09 25.20 -26.76
CA PHE A 1218 28.68 25.55 -26.53
C PHE A 1218 28.49 25.89 -25.03
N THR A 1219 28.83 27.14 -24.69
CA THR A 1219 28.35 27.83 -23.48
C THR A 1219 27.43 28.98 -23.90
N GLU A 1220 26.55 29.35 -22.97
CA GLU A 1220 25.53 30.43 -22.95
C GLU A 1220 24.09 29.91 -23.07
N THR A 1221 23.15 30.23 -22.19
CA THR A 1221 23.08 30.99 -20.92
C THR A 1221 21.73 30.63 -20.27
N ILE A 1222 21.58 30.59 -18.94
CA ILE A 1222 20.81 31.51 -18.06
C ILE A 1222 20.28 30.60 -16.94
N ASP A 1223 20.14 30.93 -15.65
CA ASP A 1223 20.68 31.93 -14.74
C ASP A 1223 20.00 31.57 -13.40
N GLU A 1224 20.77 31.51 -12.33
CA GLU A 1224 20.27 31.34 -10.97
C GLU A 1224 19.83 32.69 -10.43
N SER A 1225 18.61 32.81 -9.90
CA SER A 1225 18.37 33.81 -8.87
C SER A 1225 17.34 33.40 -7.82
N LYS A 1226 17.89 33.36 -6.59
CA LYS A 1226 17.30 33.82 -5.31
C LYS A 1226 16.21 32.99 -4.62
N LYS A 1227 16.67 32.32 -3.56
CA LYS A 1227 16.00 32.22 -2.26
C LYS A 1227 15.64 33.61 -1.71
N GLU A 1228 14.49 33.73 -1.05
CA GLU A 1228 14.36 34.27 0.32
C GLU A 1228 12.97 33.96 0.91
N TRP A 1229 12.95 33.85 2.24
CA TRP A 1229 11.81 33.54 3.13
C TRP A 1229 11.05 34.80 3.55
N PHE A 1230 10.01 34.61 4.39
CA PHE A 1230 9.20 35.52 5.26
C PHE A 1230 7.70 35.45 4.87
N ILE A 1231 6.72 35.18 5.74
CA ILE A 1231 6.57 35.18 7.22
C ILE A 1231 5.84 33.90 7.65
#